data_AF-A0AAN9ZF54-F1
#
_entry.id   AF-A0AAN9ZF54-F1
#
_cell.length_a   1.000
_cell.length_b   1.000
_cell.length_c   1.000
_cell.angle_alpha   90.00
_cell.angle_beta   90.00
_cell.angle_gamma   90.00
#
_symmetry.space_group_name_H-M   'P 1'
#
loop_
_entity.id
_entity.type
_entity.pdbx_description
1 polymer ?
#
loop_
_entity_poly.entity_id
_entity_poly.type
_entity_poly.pdbx_seq_one_letter_code
_entity_poly.pdbx_strand_id
1 'polypeptide(L)'
;MEVDVCITNKGSPNKSPELSTQQVNELENLLEKERRLVRELNVKQNTLLLQLEELTRRETDLTEKINLLEKTITTTKYDLKDALRKSENESDMRRKAESLLQDLKRKLEEEQNKRTREMNNNQQVNDKINILERQLSDMQENSSRLKKQVAELSVAKSAAEQIQAEMQSMVSSLQTQRDALQQEVASLQGYLSQEKSSRTQASDLQQELENRLQGLHAEMERVQQRESKLIEDNRVLGEKVSSLEKECASLSLELKAAQNRYQQEVRAHEETERSRLVNKEEANLEVVKALQAKLNEEKSARQKADLQFQEKERQMSMLSVDYRQIQQRLQKLEGEHRQEVDKVKALHIQVEQEQQKKACLQTEIGMQASEVAHLKAREAQLTKEVTQLREGKKTVEDELHKEKAAHSVDNYQMKELQDQLEAEQYFSTLYKTQAQEFREELDEKINAMNEIEVERNNLTHQLQIALARADTEALARSIAEETVQELEKDKTIKELELKEMMNKHRTELSNKDIAVNAMKEREMDYKKTVDQLRKEKDETNNKMSLLQEETRKINYEELEKLHKQLKQEQLLKMQAVNKLAEIMNRKDLSTTGRGKNKVSNADLRKREKECRKLQQELTQERDKYAQMSAKWQKDAQELQAQAQEDQTIKLRMQMELDAKDSEIEQLKSKLASLTCETASLSSGGADNDDELLGQESRLEGWLSIPNKQNIRRHGWKKQYVVVSSKKIIFYNSESDKQNSDPVLILDLNKVFHVRSVTQGDVIRADAKDIPRIFQLLYAGEGEARRPDEGMLTQDQIKDDKPGTVSFKGHEFIQITYHMPTNCEACSKPLWHMFRPPPALECRRCRIKVHREHLERKEENIAPCKLHYDPNSAKELLVLAPSTDDQQQWIQRLGKKIQKCGYKANSGIDGAKVSPRESTRSSLKQYAMAQQRSATLPANTSAIGK
;
A
#
# COMPACT_ATOMS: atom_id res chain seq x y z
N MET A 1 101.76 39.99 132.77
CA MET A 1 101.99 41.21 133.58
C MET A 1 101.84 40.80 135.03
N GLU A 2 102.74 41.07 135.98
CA GLU A 2 104.07 41.72 136.04
C GLU A 2 104.80 41.16 137.30
N VAL A 3 106.07 40.72 137.24
CA VAL A 3 107.36 41.44 137.53
C VAL A 3 107.73 41.60 139.03
N ASP A 4 108.86 40.96 139.41
CA ASP A 4 109.90 41.20 140.45
C ASP A 4 109.62 41.52 141.95
N VAL A 5 110.47 40.99 142.86
CA VAL A 5 111.63 41.71 143.47
C VAL A 5 112.44 40.80 144.47
N CYS A 6 113.75 41.06 144.58
CA CYS A 6 114.79 40.37 145.37
C CYS A 6 114.77 40.58 146.91
N ILE A 7 115.64 39.86 147.65
CA ILE A 7 116.79 40.38 148.47
C ILE A 7 117.55 39.25 149.24
N THR A 8 118.74 39.55 149.78
CA THR A 8 119.85 38.65 150.16
C THR A 8 120.13 38.51 151.68
N ASN A 9 121.07 37.61 152.06
CA ASN A 9 122.32 37.88 152.86
C ASN A 9 122.65 36.98 154.11
N LYS A 10 123.89 36.45 154.16
CA LYS A 10 124.82 36.09 155.30
C LYS A 10 124.39 35.33 156.59
N GLY A 11 125.21 34.30 156.96
CA GLY A 11 125.79 34.20 158.34
C GLY A 11 125.73 32.86 159.13
N SER A 12 126.90 32.38 159.56
CA SER A 12 127.33 31.33 160.56
C SER A 12 126.58 31.21 161.93
N PRO A 13 126.96 30.35 162.92
CA PRO A 13 127.57 28.98 162.95
C PRO A 13 126.98 27.96 163.97
N ASN A 14 127.20 26.65 163.72
CA ASN A 14 127.51 25.52 164.66
C ASN A 14 126.64 25.16 165.93
N LYS A 15 126.44 23.84 166.13
CA LYS A 15 125.80 23.11 167.28
C LYS A 15 124.27 23.24 167.39
N SER A 16 123.48 22.21 167.75
CA SER A 16 123.73 20.80 168.13
C SER A 16 122.51 19.92 167.75
N PRO A 17 122.66 18.58 167.57
CA PRO A 17 121.61 17.72 167.01
C PRO A 17 120.60 17.18 168.05
N GLU A 18 119.49 16.62 167.53
CA GLU A 18 118.55 15.62 168.09
C GLU A 18 117.05 15.99 168.19
N LEU A 19 116.62 17.26 168.15
CA LEU A 19 115.18 17.60 168.23
C LEU A 19 114.45 17.85 166.88
N SER A 20 115.15 17.90 165.75
CA SER A 20 114.57 18.39 164.49
C SER A 20 113.80 17.37 163.64
N THR A 21 113.96 16.07 163.88
CA THR A 21 113.53 15.03 162.92
C THR A 21 112.02 14.74 162.96
N GLN A 22 111.35 14.97 164.09
CA GLN A 22 109.91 14.69 164.24
C GLN A 22 109.02 15.66 163.43
N GLN A 23 109.39 16.94 163.34
CA GLN A 23 108.58 17.95 162.63
C GLN A 23 108.54 17.73 161.10
N VAL A 24 109.56 17.10 160.52
CA VAL A 24 109.61 16.83 159.06
C VAL A 24 108.56 15.78 158.67
N ASN A 25 108.48 14.66 159.39
CA ASN A 25 107.51 13.59 159.13
C ASN A 25 106.05 14.06 159.26
N GLU A 26 105.78 15.06 160.10
CA GLU A 26 104.43 15.59 160.31
C GLU A 26 103.98 16.46 159.13
N LEU A 27 104.90 17.25 158.55
CA LEU A 27 104.68 18.06 157.35
C LEU A 27 104.50 17.19 156.08
N GLU A 28 105.27 16.11 155.93
CA GLU A 28 105.11 15.19 154.79
C GLU A 28 103.72 14.51 154.77
N ASN A 29 103.19 14.13 155.93
CA ASN A 29 101.85 13.56 156.06
C ASN A 29 100.74 14.57 155.71
N LEU A 30 100.93 15.86 156.00
CA LEU A 30 99.99 16.92 155.59
C LEU A 30 100.02 17.14 154.07
N LEU A 31 101.21 17.13 153.47
CA LEU A 31 101.36 17.30 152.02
C LEU A 31 100.68 16.19 151.21
N GLU A 32 100.76 14.93 151.66
CA GLU A 32 100.10 13.82 150.96
C GLU A 32 98.56 13.80 151.15
N LYS A 33 98.05 14.37 152.25
CA LYS A 33 96.60 14.64 152.39
C LYS A 33 96.12 15.67 151.37
N GLU A 34 96.82 16.80 151.24
CA GLU A 34 96.47 17.83 150.24
C GLU A 34 96.53 17.29 148.80
N ARG A 35 97.57 16.53 148.46
CA ARG A 35 97.69 15.85 147.15
C ARG A 35 96.56 14.87 146.87
N ARG A 36 95.94 14.29 147.89
CA ARG A 36 94.76 13.42 147.73
C ARG A 36 93.49 14.26 147.50
N LEU A 37 93.29 15.31 148.29
CA LEU A 37 92.15 16.22 148.17
C LEU A 37 92.08 16.90 146.79
N VAL A 38 93.21 17.39 146.28
CA VAL A 38 93.31 18.01 144.94
C VAL A 38 92.95 17.02 143.83
N ARG A 39 93.32 15.73 143.95
CA ARG A 39 92.93 14.69 142.99
C ARG A 39 91.42 14.43 143.00
N GLU A 40 90.82 14.31 144.19
CA GLU A 40 89.36 14.13 144.31
C GLU A 40 88.55 15.31 143.77
N LEU A 41 89.02 16.55 144.00
CA LEU A 41 88.40 17.76 143.46
C LEU A 41 88.48 17.83 141.92
N ASN A 42 89.62 17.48 141.33
CA ASN A 42 89.76 17.41 139.86
C ASN A 42 88.81 16.38 139.23
N VAL A 43 88.65 15.20 139.84
CA VAL A 43 87.70 14.18 139.35
C VAL A 43 86.26 14.69 139.42
N LYS A 44 85.88 15.37 140.51
CA LYS A 44 84.55 16.00 140.65
C LYS A 44 84.32 17.11 139.61
N GLN A 45 85.32 17.96 139.36
CA GLN A 45 85.25 19.04 138.37
C GLN A 45 85.04 18.49 136.95
N ASN A 46 85.82 17.49 136.53
CA ASN A 46 85.67 16.85 135.23
C ASN A 46 84.30 16.17 135.06
N THR A 47 83.76 15.57 136.14
CA THR A 47 82.43 14.96 136.12
C THR A 47 81.32 16.00 135.92
N LEU A 48 81.43 17.16 136.56
CA LEU A 48 80.46 18.27 136.42
C LEU A 48 80.50 18.91 135.01
N LEU A 49 81.68 19.04 134.40
CA LEU A 49 81.82 19.55 133.04
C LEU A 49 81.10 18.65 132.02
N LEU A 50 81.30 17.33 132.09
CA LEU A 50 80.62 16.37 131.22
C LEU A 50 79.08 16.40 131.39
N GLN A 51 78.58 16.66 132.60
CA GLN A 51 77.14 16.79 132.85
C GLN A 51 76.55 18.09 132.26
N LEU A 52 77.31 19.19 132.26
CA LEU A 52 76.91 20.44 131.62
C LEU A 52 76.87 20.34 130.09
N GLU A 53 77.86 19.67 129.48
CA GLU A 53 77.88 19.44 128.03
C GLU A 53 76.66 18.62 127.56
N GLU A 54 76.30 17.55 128.29
CA GLU A 54 75.12 16.72 127.97
C GLU A 54 73.79 17.46 128.14
N LEU A 55 73.68 18.36 129.13
CA LEU A 55 72.49 19.21 129.30
C LEU A 55 72.37 20.23 128.16
N THR A 56 73.47 20.91 127.81
CA THR A 56 73.49 21.88 126.70
C THR A 56 73.08 21.23 125.38
N ARG A 57 73.57 20.01 125.10
CA ARG A 57 73.20 19.24 123.91
C ARG A 57 71.70 18.89 123.86
N ARG A 58 71.08 18.56 125.00
CA ARG A 58 69.63 18.29 125.05
C ARG A 58 68.79 19.54 124.83
N GLU A 59 69.26 20.69 125.29
CA GLU A 59 68.59 21.97 125.07
C GLU A 59 68.61 22.38 123.58
N THR A 60 69.72 22.17 122.87
CA THR A 60 69.78 22.38 121.42
C THR A 60 68.82 21.45 120.66
N ASP A 61 68.82 20.15 120.96
CA ASP A 61 67.96 19.15 120.29
C ASP A 61 66.45 19.46 120.45
N LEU A 62 66.05 19.97 121.63
CA LEU A 62 64.66 20.37 121.90
C LEU A 62 64.29 21.66 121.14
N THR A 63 65.21 22.62 121.07
CA THR A 63 65.00 23.87 120.35
C THR A 63 64.82 23.64 118.84
N GLU A 64 65.62 22.76 118.24
CA GLU A 64 65.45 22.36 116.83
C GLU A 64 64.10 21.68 116.57
N LYS A 65 63.64 20.80 117.47
CA LYS A 65 62.33 20.14 117.35
C LYS A 65 61.16 21.13 117.40
N ILE A 66 61.22 22.14 118.27
CA ILE A 66 60.17 23.17 118.36
C ILE A 66 60.09 23.96 117.04
N ASN A 67 61.23 24.44 116.53
CA ASN A 67 61.31 25.16 115.25
C ASN A 67 60.75 24.34 114.07
N LEU A 68 61.00 23.02 114.04
CA LEU A 68 60.48 22.14 113.00
C LEU A 68 58.95 21.98 113.07
N LEU A 69 58.38 21.89 114.27
CA LEU A 69 56.93 21.80 114.47
C LEU A 69 56.22 23.11 114.09
N GLU A 70 56.77 24.27 114.45
CA GLU A 70 56.22 25.57 114.06
C GLU A 70 56.19 25.77 112.53
N LYS A 71 57.26 25.34 111.85
CA LYS A 71 57.32 25.31 110.38
C LYS A 71 56.25 24.39 109.77
N THR A 72 55.98 23.25 110.39
CA THR A 72 54.95 22.30 109.93
C THR A 72 53.52 22.84 110.11
N ILE A 73 53.26 23.54 111.23
CA ILE A 73 51.97 24.20 111.52
C ILE A 73 51.69 25.35 110.55
N THR A 74 52.71 26.10 110.13
CA THR A 74 52.55 27.21 109.19
C THR A 74 52.26 26.75 107.77
N THR A 75 52.92 25.68 107.28
CA THR A 75 52.61 25.06 105.98
C THR A 75 51.17 24.52 105.92
N THR A 76 50.76 23.70 106.89
CA THR A 76 49.40 23.12 106.90
C THR A 76 48.28 24.15 106.97
N LYS A 77 48.50 25.30 107.64
CA LYS A 77 47.55 26.43 107.63
C LYS A 77 47.44 27.15 106.29
N TYR A 78 48.50 27.12 105.47
CA TYR A 78 48.47 27.66 104.11
C TYR A 78 47.66 26.75 103.18
N ASP A 79 47.95 25.44 103.20
CA ASP A 79 47.31 24.44 102.35
C ASP A 79 45.77 24.40 102.54
N LEU A 80 45.31 24.50 103.80
CA LEU A 80 43.88 24.56 104.13
C LEU A 80 43.18 25.78 103.51
N LYS A 81 43.84 26.95 103.48
CA LYS A 81 43.29 28.18 102.88
C LYS A 81 43.24 28.12 101.36
N ASP A 82 44.20 27.46 100.72
CA ASP A 82 44.20 27.27 99.27
C ASP A 82 43.12 26.28 98.82
N ALA A 83 42.93 25.18 99.58
CA ALA A 83 41.84 24.22 99.35
C ALA A 83 40.44 24.87 99.43
N LEU A 84 40.19 25.74 100.42
CA LEU A 84 38.92 26.47 100.55
C LEU A 84 38.65 27.37 99.34
N ARG A 85 39.64 28.16 98.90
CA ARG A 85 39.50 29.03 97.71
C ARG A 85 39.19 28.26 96.43
N LYS A 86 39.79 27.08 96.26
CA LYS A 86 39.51 26.20 95.12
C LYS A 86 38.06 25.71 95.12
N SER A 87 37.54 25.32 96.28
CA SER A 87 36.15 24.88 96.44
C SER A 87 35.13 26.00 96.16
N GLU A 88 35.41 27.23 96.58
CA GLU A 88 34.53 28.39 96.32
C GLU A 88 34.48 28.70 94.81
N ASN A 89 35.63 28.72 94.14
CA ASN A 89 35.71 28.93 92.68
C ASN A 89 34.95 27.87 91.88
N GLU A 90 35.02 26.58 92.28
CA GLU A 90 34.28 25.51 91.59
C GLU A 90 32.76 25.69 91.75
N SER A 91 32.29 26.10 92.94
CA SER A 91 30.87 26.38 93.21
C SER A 91 30.33 27.50 92.32
N ASP A 92 31.09 28.59 92.16
CA ASP A 92 30.74 29.72 91.30
C ASP A 92 30.73 29.36 89.81
N MET A 93 31.67 28.52 89.36
CA MET A 93 31.70 28.04 87.98
C MET A 93 30.53 27.10 87.66
N ARG A 94 30.13 26.22 88.59
CA ARG A 94 28.97 25.33 88.43
C ARG A 94 27.67 26.14 88.28
N ARG A 95 27.44 27.15 89.14
CA ARG A 95 26.28 28.06 89.03
C ARG A 95 26.23 28.83 87.70
N LYS A 96 27.37 29.28 87.16
CA LYS A 96 27.44 29.95 85.85
C LYS A 96 27.09 29.00 84.70
N ALA A 97 27.55 27.75 84.75
CA ALA A 97 27.24 26.75 83.74
C ALA A 97 25.74 26.37 83.71
N GLU A 98 25.11 26.22 84.87
CA GLU A 98 23.67 25.92 85.00
C GLU A 98 22.81 27.05 84.40
N SER A 99 23.13 28.31 84.70
CA SER A 99 22.46 29.47 84.11
C SER A 99 22.55 29.49 82.58
N LEU A 100 23.73 29.22 82.03
CA LEU A 100 23.97 29.21 80.58
C LEU A 100 23.15 28.11 79.87
N LEU A 101 23.02 26.94 80.51
CA LEU A 101 22.28 25.79 80.00
C LEU A 101 20.76 26.09 79.95
N GLN A 102 20.24 26.80 80.96
CA GLN A 102 18.84 27.21 80.99
C GLN A 102 18.51 28.26 79.91
N ASP A 103 19.42 29.20 79.64
CA ASP A 103 19.27 30.16 78.54
C ASP A 103 19.31 29.49 77.15
N LEU A 104 20.17 28.49 76.95
CA LEU A 104 20.25 27.74 75.69
C LEU A 104 18.98 26.93 75.42
N LYS A 105 18.35 26.34 76.44
CA LYS A 105 17.06 25.63 76.30
C LYS A 105 15.95 26.56 75.81
N ARG A 106 15.81 27.75 76.41
CA ARG A 106 14.83 28.76 75.99
C ARG A 106 15.00 29.16 74.52
N LYS A 107 16.24 29.45 74.09
CA LYS A 107 16.54 29.81 72.70
C LYS A 107 16.22 28.70 71.70
N LEU A 108 16.40 27.44 72.09
CA LEU A 108 16.07 26.29 71.25
C LEU A 108 14.55 26.15 71.03
N GLU A 109 13.75 26.36 72.07
CA GLU A 109 12.28 26.35 71.99
C GLU A 109 11.75 27.51 71.14
N GLU A 110 12.34 28.70 71.25
CA GLU A 110 12.00 29.87 70.44
C GLU A 110 12.25 29.64 68.94
N GLU A 111 13.42 29.10 68.57
CA GLU A 111 13.76 28.79 67.17
C GLU A 111 12.92 27.63 66.60
N GLN A 112 12.59 26.59 67.38
CA GLN A 112 11.67 25.53 66.92
C GLN A 112 10.27 26.08 66.60
N ASN A 113 9.74 26.96 67.44
CA ASN A 113 8.44 27.61 67.22
C ASN A 113 8.46 28.52 65.99
N LYS A 114 9.54 29.28 65.79
CA LYS A 114 9.73 30.14 64.61
C LYS A 114 9.81 29.33 63.31
N ARG A 115 10.65 28.28 63.27
CA ARG A 115 10.82 27.40 62.10
C ARG A 115 9.51 26.72 61.70
N THR A 116 8.68 26.35 62.66
CA THR A 116 7.35 25.76 62.42
C THR A 116 6.37 26.76 61.77
N ARG A 117 6.42 28.03 62.17
CA ARG A 117 5.61 29.11 61.56
C ARG A 117 6.08 29.43 60.14
N GLU A 118 7.40 29.52 59.93
CA GLU A 118 8.01 29.77 58.62
C GLU A 118 7.69 28.64 57.62
N MET A 119 7.74 27.38 58.05
CA MET A 119 7.38 26.22 57.22
C MET A 119 5.92 26.27 56.75
N ASN A 120 4.97 26.57 57.65
CA ASN A 120 3.56 26.69 57.30
C ASN A 120 3.27 27.85 56.34
N ASN A 121 3.97 28.99 56.51
CA ASN A 121 3.81 30.15 55.63
C ASN A 121 4.41 29.88 54.23
N ASN A 122 5.58 29.25 54.17
CA ASN A 122 6.18 28.80 52.90
C ASN A 122 5.27 27.82 52.16
N GLN A 123 4.63 26.86 52.84
CA GLN A 123 3.69 25.95 52.19
C GLN A 123 2.52 26.71 51.53
N GLN A 124 1.90 27.67 52.23
CA GLN A 124 0.82 28.48 51.64
C GLN A 124 1.26 29.35 50.45
N VAL A 125 2.48 29.89 50.48
CA VAL A 125 3.03 30.66 49.35
C VAL A 125 3.32 29.74 48.16
N ASN A 126 3.92 28.58 48.41
CA ASN A 126 4.24 27.59 47.38
C ASN A 126 2.98 27.01 46.74
N ASP A 127 1.93 26.71 47.52
CA ASP A 127 0.63 26.26 47.01
C ASP A 127 -0.01 27.33 46.09
N LYS A 128 0.10 28.62 46.43
CA LYS A 128 -0.36 29.72 45.56
C LYS A 128 0.44 29.86 44.27
N ILE A 129 1.77 29.72 44.34
CA ILE A 129 2.65 29.75 43.16
C ILE A 129 2.27 28.60 42.20
N ASN A 130 2.14 27.37 42.70
CA ASN A 130 1.74 26.21 41.90
C ASN A 130 0.36 26.37 41.23
N ILE A 131 -0.58 27.09 41.86
CA ILE A 131 -1.90 27.40 41.25
C ILE A 131 -1.75 28.42 40.12
N LEU A 132 -0.98 29.49 40.33
CA LEU A 132 -0.75 30.53 39.32
C LEU A 132 0.07 30.01 38.14
N GLU A 133 1.06 29.16 38.37
CA GLU A 133 1.84 28.49 37.33
C GLU A 133 0.98 27.55 36.48
N ARG A 134 0.06 26.78 37.09
CA ARG A 134 -0.94 26.01 36.33
C ARG A 134 -1.82 26.92 35.48
N GLN A 135 -2.36 28.01 36.05
CA GLN A 135 -3.22 28.93 35.30
C GLN A 135 -2.48 29.60 34.14
N LEU A 136 -1.21 29.95 34.31
CA LEU A 136 -0.37 30.46 33.22
C LEU A 136 -0.11 29.38 32.15
N SER A 137 0.19 28.14 32.56
CA SER A 137 0.38 27.03 31.62
C SER A 137 -0.89 26.74 30.81
N ASP A 138 -2.05 26.64 31.47
CA ASP A 138 -3.33 26.38 30.82
C ASP A 138 -3.70 27.50 29.83
N MET A 139 -3.43 28.76 30.19
CA MET A 139 -3.65 29.92 29.32
C MET A 139 -2.67 29.95 28.13
N GLN A 140 -1.41 29.58 28.34
CA GLN A 140 -0.41 29.49 27.29
C GLN A 140 -0.69 28.32 26.33
N GLU A 141 -1.15 27.19 26.85
CA GLU A 141 -1.58 26.05 26.03
C GLU A 141 -2.83 26.40 25.21
N ASN A 142 -3.83 27.04 25.81
CA ASN A 142 -5.00 27.55 25.08
C ASN A 142 -4.62 28.59 24.00
N SER A 143 -3.67 29.49 24.28
CA SER A 143 -3.15 30.43 23.27
C SER A 143 -2.46 29.70 22.12
N SER A 144 -1.67 28.67 22.40
CA SER A 144 -1.01 27.86 21.36
C SER A 144 -2.01 27.06 20.52
N ARG A 145 -3.04 26.47 21.14
CA ARG A 145 -4.13 25.77 20.45
C ARG A 145 -4.92 26.71 19.54
N LEU A 146 -5.27 27.91 20.02
CA LEU A 146 -5.96 28.92 19.20
C LEU A 146 -5.09 29.41 18.03
N LYS A 147 -3.79 29.65 18.24
CA LYS A 147 -2.86 29.98 17.14
C LYS A 147 -2.75 28.86 16.11
N LYS A 148 -2.70 27.61 16.55
CA LYS A 148 -2.69 26.43 15.66
C LYS A 148 -3.99 26.35 14.85
N GLN A 149 -5.13 26.53 15.50
CA GLN A 149 -6.45 26.51 14.85
C GLN A 149 -6.60 27.66 13.83
N VAL A 150 -6.07 28.85 14.13
CA VAL A 150 -6.02 29.98 13.16
C VAL A 150 -5.14 29.65 11.96
N ALA A 151 -3.98 29.01 12.17
CA ALA A 151 -3.12 28.57 11.07
C ALA A 151 -3.80 27.49 10.21
N GLU A 152 -4.42 26.48 10.82
CA GLU A 152 -5.19 25.43 10.14
C GLU A 152 -6.36 26.02 9.33
N LEU A 153 -7.12 26.98 9.89
CA LEU A 153 -8.18 27.70 9.18
C LEU A 153 -7.64 28.57 8.04
N SER A 154 -6.47 29.18 8.19
CA SER A 154 -5.83 29.97 7.13
C SER A 154 -5.39 29.09 5.95
N VAL A 155 -4.87 27.89 6.23
CA VAL A 155 -4.51 26.91 5.19
C VAL A 155 -5.77 26.41 4.48
N ALA A 156 -6.82 26.05 5.23
CA ALA A 156 -8.10 25.63 4.68
C ALA A 156 -8.75 26.72 3.81
N LYS A 157 -8.67 27.99 4.22
CA LYS A 157 -9.12 29.14 3.43
C LYS A 157 -8.33 29.28 2.12
N SER A 158 -7.00 29.21 2.18
CA SER A 158 -6.14 29.31 1.00
C SER A 158 -6.43 28.19 -0.01
N ALA A 159 -6.63 26.96 0.47
CA ALA A 159 -7.01 25.82 -0.37
C ALA A 159 -8.38 26.02 -1.03
N ALA A 160 -9.36 26.54 -0.29
CA ALA A 160 -10.69 26.85 -0.83
C ALA A 160 -10.66 27.99 -1.89
N GLU A 161 -9.86 29.04 -1.66
CA GLU A 161 -9.67 30.14 -2.62
C GLU A 161 -8.99 29.65 -3.90
N GLN A 162 -8.04 28.71 -3.80
CA GLN A 162 -7.41 28.10 -4.97
C GLN A 162 -8.37 27.19 -5.75
N ILE A 163 -9.14 26.31 -5.08
CA ILE A 163 -10.16 25.47 -5.73
C ILE A 163 -11.22 26.35 -6.42
N GLN A 164 -11.61 27.47 -5.81
CA GLN A 164 -12.52 28.44 -6.44
C GLN A 164 -11.92 29.03 -7.72
N ALA A 165 -10.64 29.43 -7.71
CA ALA A 165 -9.97 29.97 -8.88
C ALA A 165 -9.85 28.93 -10.01
N GLU A 166 -9.54 27.68 -9.68
CA GLU A 166 -9.48 26.55 -10.62
C GLU A 166 -10.85 26.25 -11.23
N MET A 167 -11.91 26.19 -10.42
CA MET A 167 -13.29 26.05 -10.92
C MET A 167 -13.69 27.22 -11.82
N GLN A 168 -13.33 28.45 -11.49
CA GLN A 168 -13.68 29.64 -12.27
C GLN A 168 -12.92 29.72 -13.61
N SER A 169 -11.68 29.22 -13.64
CA SER A 169 -10.92 28.96 -14.87
C SER A 169 -11.60 27.88 -15.73
N MET A 170 -11.98 26.75 -15.13
CA MET A 170 -12.66 25.65 -15.81
C MET A 170 -14.01 26.08 -16.41
N VAL A 171 -14.83 26.84 -15.68
CA VAL A 171 -16.08 27.42 -16.20
C VAL A 171 -15.81 28.33 -17.38
N SER A 172 -14.78 29.18 -17.32
CA SER A 172 -14.41 30.08 -18.41
C SER A 172 -13.97 29.28 -19.66
N SER A 173 -13.19 28.20 -19.47
CA SER A 173 -12.77 27.30 -20.55
C SER A 173 -13.96 26.59 -21.21
N LEU A 174 -14.84 25.97 -20.41
CA LEU A 174 -16.07 25.31 -20.89
C LEU A 174 -17.00 26.29 -21.62
N GLN A 175 -17.11 27.52 -21.14
CA GLN A 175 -17.91 28.56 -21.78
C GLN A 175 -17.31 28.97 -23.14
N THR A 176 -15.98 29.05 -23.25
CA THR A 176 -15.28 29.29 -24.52
C THR A 176 -15.48 28.12 -25.50
N GLN A 177 -15.38 26.86 -25.01
CA GLN A 177 -15.64 25.67 -25.83
C GLN A 177 -17.09 25.60 -26.32
N ARG A 178 -18.07 25.91 -25.47
CA ARG A 178 -19.48 26.03 -25.85
C ARG A 178 -19.65 27.04 -27.00
N ASP A 179 -19.05 28.21 -26.89
CA ASP A 179 -19.21 29.27 -27.89
C ASP A 179 -18.56 28.91 -29.23
N ALA A 180 -17.42 28.21 -29.21
CA ALA A 180 -16.81 27.64 -30.41
C ALA A 180 -17.72 26.57 -31.06
N LEU A 181 -18.23 25.61 -30.29
CA LEU A 181 -19.16 24.58 -30.78
C LEU A 181 -20.46 25.19 -31.32
N GLN A 182 -20.97 26.24 -30.68
CA GLN A 182 -22.18 26.93 -31.11
C GLN A 182 -21.96 27.72 -32.42
N GLN A 183 -20.75 28.26 -32.65
CA GLN A 183 -20.34 28.83 -33.92
C GLN A 183 -20.17 27.77 -35.01
N GLU A 184 -19.64 26.59 -34.68
CA GLU A 184 -19.54 25.44 -35.60
C GLU A 184 -20.91 24.89 -36.00
N VAL A 185 -21.86 24.77 -35.07
CA VAL A 185 -23.25 24.42 -35.38
C VAL A 185 -23.88 25.43 -36.34
N ALA A 186 -23.61 26.73 -36.17
CA ALA A 186 -24.12 27.76 -37.08
C ALA A 186 -23.47 27.68 -38.48
N SER A 187 -22.17 27.37 -38.59
CA SER A 187 -21.51 27.20 -39.89
C SER A 187 -21.98 25.94 -40.61
N LEU A 188 -22.13 24.82 -39.89
CA LEU A 188 -22.68 23.56 -40.42
C LEU A 188 -24.14 23.72 -40.87
N GLN A 189 -24.97 24.50 -40.17
CA GLN A 189 -26.31 24.87 -40.64
C GLN A 189 -26.25 25.70 -41.94
N GLY A 190 -25.29 26.62 -42.06
CA GLY A 190 -25.02 27.36 -43.29
C GLY A 190 -24.67 26.44 -44.46
N TYR A 191 -23.69 25.54 -44.28
CA TYR A 191 -23.31 24.55 -45.30
C TYR A 191 -24.46 23.61 -45.67
N LEU A 192 -25.25 23.14 -44.70
CA LEU A 192 -26.43 22.30 -44.98
C LEU A 192 -27.51 23.05 -45.78
N SER A 193 -27.67 24.36 -45.55
CA SER A 193 -28.57 25.20 -46.34
C SER A 193 -28.09 25.38 -47.78
N GLN A 194 -26.79 25.61 -47.96
CA GLN A 194 -26.13 25.73 -49.27
C GLN A 194 -26.18 24.41 -50.06
N GLU A 195 -25.95 23.26 -49.39
CA GLU A 195 -26.01 21.95 -50.04
C GLU A 195 -27.44 21.59 -50.45
N LYS A 196 -28.44 21.98 -49.64
CA LYS A 196 -29.86 21.84 -50.02
C LYS A 196 -30.20 22.69 -51.24
N SER A 197 -29.77 23.96 -51.30
CA SER A 197 -30.08 24.81 -52.46
C SER A 197 -29.35 24.34 -53.73
N SER A 198 -28.09 23.92 -53.62
CA SER A 198 -27.32 23.27 -54.69
C SER A 198 -28.03 22.02 -55.22
N ARG A 199 -28.50 21.14 -54.32
CA ARG A 199 -29.24 19.93 -54.71
C ARG A 199 -30.59 20.23 -55.37
N THR A 200 -31.32 21.26 -54.93
CA THR A 200 -32.53 21.71 -55.62
C THR A 200 -32.21 22.20 -57.03
N GLN A 201 -31.19 23.07 -57.20
CA GLN A 201 -30.77 23.56 -58.52
C GLN A 201 -30.35 22.42 -59.45
N ALA A 202 -29.63 21.41 -58.94
CA ALA A 202 -29.28 20.22 -59.71
C ALA A 202 -30.51 19.39 -60.12
N SER A 203 -31.51 19.28 -59.25
CA SER A 203 -32.79 18.61 -59.54
C SER A 203 -33.61 19.36 -60.60
N ASP A 204 -33.66 20.70 -60.52
CA ASP A 204 -34.36 21.54 -61.48
C ASP A 204 -33.71 21.45 -62.87
N LEU A 205 -32.37 21.49 -62.93
CA LEU A 205 -31.59 21.31 -64.16
C LEU A 205 -31.78 19.90 -64.74
N GLN A 206 -31.80 18.85 -63.91
CA GLN A 206 -32.10 17.49 -64.36
C GLN A 206 -33.49 17.43 -65.00
N GLN A 207 -34.51 18.01 -64.35
CA GLN A 207 -35.87 18.03 -64.89
C GLN A 207 -35.96 18.81 -66.22
N GLU A 208 -35.23 19.91 -66.37
CA GLU A 208 -35.14 20.66 -67.63
C GLU A 208 -34.50 19.82 -68.75
N LEU A 209 -33.40 19.11 -68.45
CA LEU A 209 -32.73 18.23 -69.41
C LEU A 209 -33.59 17.02 -69.80
N GLU A 210 -34.31 16.42 -68.85
CA GLU A 210 -35.28 15.34 -69.12
C GLU A 210 -36.42 15.83 -70.01
N ASN A 211 -36.99 17.01 -69.73
CA ASN A 211 -38.02 17.62 -70.57
C ASN A 211 -37.51 17.90 -71.99
N ARG A 212 -36.27 18.38 -72.12
CA ARG A 212 -35.63 18.63 -73.43
C ARG A 212 -35.36 17.32 -74.19
N LEU A 213 -34.91 16.26 -73.51
CA LEU A 213 -34.72 14.94 -74.10
C LEU A 213 -36.04 14.33 -74.59
N GLN A 214 -37.13 14.46 -73.82
CA GLN A 214 -38.47 14.04 -74.24
C GLN A 214 -38.95 14.84 -75.47
N GLY A 215 -38.74 16.17 -75.47
CA GLY A 215 -39.05 17.02 -76.62
C GLY A 215 -38.32 16.62 -77.90
N LEU A 216 -37.02 16.31 -77.79
CA LEU A 216 -36.20 15.82 -78.91
C LEU A 216 -36.62 14.43 -79.39
N HIS A 217 -36.99 13.51 -78.50
CA HIS A 217 -37.54 12.20 -78.90
C HIS A 217 -38.85 12.37 -79.67
N ALA A 218 -39.77 13.20 -79.17
CA ALA A 218 -41.03 13.48 -79.86
C ALA A 218 -40.84 14.22 -81.20
N GLU A 219 -39.78 15.00 -81.37
CA GLU A 219 -39.41 15.58 -82.67
C GLU A 219 -38.82 14.52 -83.62
N MET A 220 -37.92 13.67 -83.14
CA MET A 220 -37.35 12.55 -83.90
C MET A 220 -38.43 11.60 -84.42
N GLU A 221 -39.40 11.20 -83.57
CA GLU A 221 -40.54 10.38 -83.99
C GLU A 221 -41.39 11.06 -85.07
N ARG A 222 -41.64 12.37 -84.95
CA ARG A 222 -42.37 13.15 -85.97
C ARG A 222 -41.62 13.24 -87.29
N VAL A 223 -40.29 13.37 -87.25
CA VAL A 223 -39.44 13.34 -88.46
C VAL A 223 -39.46 11.94 -89.09
N GLN A 224 -39.33 10.88 -88.30
CA GLN A 224 -39.36 9.49 -88.77
C GLN A 224 -40.71 9.12 -89.41
N GLN A 225 -41.83 9.55 -88.81
CA GLN A 225 -43.17 9.38 -89.40
C GLN A 225 -43.30 10.15 -90.73
N ARG A 226 -42.75 11.37 -90.81
CA ARG A 226 -42.76 12.18 -92.03
C ARG A 226 -41.89 11.55 -93.13
N GLU A 227 -40.73 11.01 -92.78
CA GLU A 227 -39.85 10.28 -93.70
C GLU A 227 -40.53 9.01 -94.22
N SER A 228 -41.10 8.19 -93.34
CA SER A 228 -41.85 6.99 -93.73
C SER A 228 -43.00 7.31 -94.68
N LYS A 229 -43.67 8.45 -94.49
CA LYS A 229 -44.72 8.92 -95.41
C LYS A 229 -44.14 9.34 -96.77
N LEU A 230 -43.05 10.09 -96.79
CA LEU A 230 -42.38 10.50 -98.04
C LEU A 230 -41.82 9.31 -98.84
N ILE A 231 -41.41 8.23 -98.16
CA ILE A 231 -41.00 6.97 -98.80
C ILE A 231 -42.20 6.32 -99.50
N GLU A 232 -43.36 6.23 -98.84
CA GLU A 232 -44.58 5.67 -99.43
C GLU A 232 -45.14 6.54 -100.56
N ASP A 233 -45.18 7.87 -100.38
CA ASP A 233 -45.60 8.82 -101.43
C ASP A 233 -44.68 8.68 -102.67
N ASN A 234 -43.36 8.54 -102.50
CA ASN A 234 -42.42 8.26 -103.59
C ASN A 234 -42.66 6.89 -104.25
N ARG A 235 -42.99 5.86 -103.47
CA ARG A 235 -43.30 4.51 -103.98
C ARG A 235 -44.52 4.56 -104.92
N VAL A 236 -45.59 5.22 -104.47
CA VAL A 236 -46.83 5.42 -105.26
C VAL A 236 -46.59 6.28 -106.50
N LEU A 237 -45.80 7.35 -106.39
CA LEU A 237 -45.41 8.16 -107.56
C LEU A 237 -44.59 7.35 -108.57
N GLY A 238 -43.66 6.50 -108.12
CA GLY A 238 -42.88 5.60 -108.98
C GLY A 238 -43.76 4.59 -109.72
N GLU A 239 -44.75 3.99 -109.04
CA GLU A 239 -45.76 3.14 -109.66
C GLU A 239 -46.57 3.90 -110.72
N LYS A 240 -46.98 5.15 -110.43
CA LYS A 240 -47.74 5.95 -111.38
C LYS A 240 -46.91 6.39 -112.60
N VAL A 241 -45.63 6.71 -112.41
CA VAL A 241 -44.70 6.96 -113.52
C VAL A 241 -44.58 5.72 -114.40
N SER A 242 -44.36 4.53 -113.82
CA SER A 242 -44.30 3.28 -114.60
C SER A 242 -45.60 2.95 -115.36
N SER A 243 -46.77 3.31 -114.81
CA SER A 243 -48.05 3.22 -115.53
C SER A 243 -48.09 4.17 -116.72
N LEU A 244 -47.74 5.44 -116.52
CA LEU A 244 -47.74 6.47 -117.56
C LEU A 244 -46.72 6.17 -118.67
N GLU A 245 -45.55 5.60 -118.34
CA GLU A 245 -44.57 5.14 -119.32
C GLU A 245 -45.12 4.03 -120.22
N LYS A 246 -45.87 3.06 -119.65
CA LYS A 246 -46.55 2.01 -120.41
C LYS A 246 -47.67 2.57 -121.30
N GLU A 247 -48.47 3.50 -120.77
CA GLU A 247 -49.52 4.20 -121.52
C GLU A 247 -48.92 5.00 -122.70
N CYS A 248 -47.87 5.79 -122.46
CA CYS A 248 -47.15 6.53 -123.48
C CYS A 248 -46.49 5.61 -124.53
N ALA A 249 -45.95 4.47 -124.13
CA ALA A 249 -45.41 3.47 -125.07
C ALA A 249 -46.52 2.87 -125.96
N SER A 250 -47.68 2.56 -125.39
CA SER A 250 -48.86 2.08 -126.15
C SER A 250 -49.34 3.13 -127.16
N LEU A 251 -49.55 4.37 -126.71
CA LEU A 251 -49.97 5.49 -127.57
C LEU A 251 -48.94 5.79 -128.67
N SER A 252 -47.64 5.61 -128.40
CA SER A 252 -46.59 5.76 -129.40
C SER A 252 -46.66 4.68 -130.49
N LEU A 253 -47.00 3.43 -130.13
CA LEU A 253 -47.23 2.35 -131.08
C LEU A 253 -48.50 2.58 -131.92
N GLU A 254 -49.59 3.04 -131.29
CA GLU A 254 -50.83 3.41 -131.97
C GLU A 254 -50.64 4.58 -132.95
N LEU A 255 -49.94 5.64 -132.52
CA LEU A 255 -49.60 6.78 -133.37
C LEU A 255 -48.75 6.33 -134.58
N LYS A 256 -47.76 5.46 -134.37
CA LYS A 256 -46.94 4.91 -135.46
C LYS A 256 -47.76 4.04 -136.42
N ALA A 257 -48.72 3.27 -135.91
CA ALA A 257 -49.66 2.52 -136.74
C ALA A 257 -50.59 3.44 -137.55
N ALA A 258 -51.06 4.55 -136.98
CA ALA A 258 -51.88 5.54 -137.67
C ALA A 258 -51.07 6.32 -138.75
N GLN A 259 -49.84 6.74 -138.43
CA GLN A 259 -48.92 7.39 -139.38
C GLN A 259 -48.61 6.49 -140.58
N ASN A 260 -48.41 5.19 -140.36
CA ASN A 260 -48.18 4.23 -141.45
C ASN A 260 -49.39 4.14 -142.40
N ARG A 261 -50.63 4.14 -141.89
CA ARG A 261 -51.86 4.19 -142.71
C ARG A 261 -51.94 5.49 -143.51
N TYR A 262 -51.71 6.64 -142.86
CA TYR A 262 -51.73 7.94 -143.51
C TYR A 262 -50.70 8.05 -144.65
N GLN A 263 -49.46 7.57 -144.45
CA GLN A 263 -48.43 7.53 -145.49
C GLN A 263 -48.72 6.53 -146.62
N GLN A 264 -49.66 5.61 -146.44
CA GLN A 264 -50.14 4.71 -147.49
C GLN A 264 -51.16 5.46 -148.37
N GLU A 265 -52.06 6.23 -147.73
CA GLU A 265 -53.09 7.03 -148.41
C GLU A 265 -52.51 8.23 -149.18
N VAL A 266 -51.52 8.94 -148.61
CA VAL A 266 -50.83 10.05 -149.30
C VAL A 266 -50.17 9.56 -150.59
N ARG A 267 -49.52 8.39 -150.56
CA ARG A 267 -48.91 7.79 -151.76
C ARG A 267 -49.94 7.39 -152.81
N ALA A 268 -51.10 6.88 -152.40
CA ALA A 268 -52.21 6.61 -153.33
C ALA A 268 -52.74 7.91 -153.98
N HIS A 269 -52.84 9.01 -153.22
CA HIS A 269 -53.32 10.31 -153.72
C HIS A 269 -52.31 11.02 -154.65
N GLU A 270 -51.02 10.98 -154.33
CA GLU A 270 -49.94 11.58 -155.15
C GLU A 270 -49.78 10.90 -156.52
N GLU A 271 -50.18 9.63 -156.65
CA GLU A 271 -50.14 8.88 -157.91
C GLU A 271 -51.32 9.23 -158.84
N THR A 272 -52.46 9.70 -158.28
CA THR A 272 -53.64 10.17 -159.04
C THR A 272 -53.58 11.63 -159.52
N GLU A 273 -52.90 12.53 -158.81
CA GLU A 273 -52.96 13.99 -159.04
C GLU A 273 -52.01 14.53 -160.15
N ARG A 274 -51.34 13.65 -160.90
CA ARG A 274 -50.28 14.05 -161.86
C ARG A 274 -50.72 14.28 -163.32
N SER A 275 -52.02 14.39 -163.59
CA SER A 275 -52.55 14.45 -164.97
C SER A 275 -53.74 15.41 -165.19
N ARG A 276 -53.46 16.70 -165.39
CA ARG A 276 -54.02 17.61 -166.44
C ARG A 276 -53.67 19.10 -166.23
N LEU A 277 -53.73 19.90 -167.31
CA LEU A 277 -53.17 21.26 -167.44
C LEU A 277 -54.12 22.24 -168.20
N VAL A 278 -54.17 23.52 -167.75
CA VAL A 278 -54.00 24.79 -168.55
C VAL A 278 -55.12 25.43 -169.43
N ASN A 279 -55.41 26.74 -169.15
CA ASN A 279 -55.80 27.94 -169.97
C ASN A 279 -57.05 27.93 -170.93
N LYS A 280 -57.72 29.03 -171.37
CA LYS A 280 -57.40 30.48 -171.56
C LYS A 280 -58.65 31.38 -171.88
N GLU A 281 -58.43 32.70 -172.02
CA GLU A 281 -59.31 33.85 -172.42
C GLU A 281 -59.72 33.88 -173.95
N GLU A 282 -60.45 34.84 -174.58
CA GLU A 282 -60.85 36.26 -174.28
C GLU A 282 -62.01 36.81 -175.21
N ALA A 283 -62.27 38.14 -175.19
CA ALA A 283 -62.65 39.06 -176.31
C ALA A 283 -64.09 39.61 -176.53
N ASN A 284 -64.24 40.95 -176.44
CA ASN A 284 -64.78 41.81 -177.51
C ASN A 284 -64.52 43.33 -177.26
N LEU A 285 -64.13 44.08 -178.30
CA LEU A 285 -63.41 45.36 -178.15
C LEU A 285 -63.70 46.40 -179.25
N GLU A 286 -64.77 47.23 -179.16
CA GLU A 286 -64.88 48.42 -180.04
C GLU A 286 -65.65 49.65 -179.52
N VAL A 287 -65.62 49.92 -178.21
CA VAL A 287 -65.93 51.27 -177.64
C VAL A 287 -64.64 52.08 -177.38
N VAL A 288 -63.49 51.48 -177.71
CA VAL A 288 -62.17 51.86 -177.18
C VAL A 288 -61.66 53.22 -177.65
N LYS A 289 -62.02 53.71 -178.85
CA LYS A 289 -61.42 54.96 -179.36
C LYS A 289 -61.90 56.25 -178.66
N ALA A 290 -63.08 56.26 -178.06
CA ALA A 290 -63.54 57.37 -177.20
C ALA A 290 -63.10 57.16 -175.73
N LEU A 291 -63.05 55.91 -175.28
CA LEU A 291 -62.49 55.57 -173.96
C LEU A 291 -60.99 55.83 -173.88
N GLN A 292 -60.21 55.73 -174.96
CA GLN A 292 -58.75 55.83 -174.96
C GLN A 292 -58.22 57.13 -174.31
N ALA A 293 -58.92 58.26 -174.47
CA ALA A 293 -58.53 59.53 -173.87
C ALA A 293 -58.71 59.52 -172.35
N LYS A 294 -59.92 59.21 -171.86
CA LYS A 294 -60.19 59.05 -170.42
C LYS A 294 -59.38 57.92 -169.80
N LEU A 295 -59.14 56.83 -170.54
CA LEU A 295 -58.30 55.71 -170.13
C LEU A 295 -56.84 56.12 -169.98
N ASN A 296 -56.33 57.10 -170.73
CA ASN A 296 -54.95 57.57 -170.56
C ASN A 296 -54.80 58.51 -169.33
N GLU A 297 -55.80 59.34 -169.04
CA GLU A 297 -55.87 60.10 -167.78
C GLU A 297 -56.03 59.15 -166.58
N GLU A 298 -56.95 58.18 -166.66
CA GLU A 298 -57.18 57.16 -165.65
C GLU A 298 -55.97 56.24 -165.46
N LYS A 299 -55.24 55.88 -166.53
CA LYS A 299 -53.96 55.15 -166.45
C LYS A 299 -52.89 55.97 -165.72
N SER A 300 -52.80 57.28 -165.97
CA SER A 300 -51.84 58.15 -165.29
C SER A 300 -52.20 58.32 -163.81
N ALA A 301 -53.48 58.53 -163.49
CA ALA A 301 -53.99 58.59 -162.12
C ALA A 301 -53.78 57.26 -161.38
N ARG A 302 -54.08 56.13 -162.03
CA ARG A 302 -53.88 54.77 -161.50
C ARG A 302 -52.41 54.43 -161.31
N GLN A 303 -51.53 54.74 -162.26
CA GLN A 303 -50.09 54.55 -162.11
C GLN A 303 -49.53 55.38 -160.95
N LYS A 304 -50.04 56.61 -160.74
CA LYS A 304 -49.69 57.44 -159.58
C LYS A 304 -50.23 56.86 -158.27
N ALA A 305 -51.44 56.31 -158.27
CA ALA A 305 -52.03 55.64 -157.11
C ALA A 305 -51.31 54.32 -156.77
N ASP A 306 -50.94 53.52 -157.77
CA ASP A 306 -50.19 52.27 -157.61
C ASP A 306 -48.79 52.54 -157.05
N LEU A 307 -48.10 53.60 -157.51
CA LEU A 307 -46.82 54.05 -156.93
C LEU A 307 -46.98 54.54 -155.48
N GLN A 308 -48.06 55.24 -155.15
CA GLN A 308 -48.36 55.65 -153.77
C GLN A 308 -48.71 54.44 -152.88
N PHE A 309 -49.43 53.45 -153.40
CA PHE A 309 -49.74 52.19 -152.72
C PHE A 309 -48.45 51.42 -152.43
N GLN A 310 -47.58 51.22 -153.44
CA GLN A 310 -46.30 50.53 -153.27
C GLN A 310 -45.39 51.23 -152.25
N GLU A 311 -45.32 52.56 -152.25
CA GLU A 311 -44.56 53.29 -151.24
C GLU A 311 -45.19 53.16 -149.83
N LYS A 312 -46.52 53.10 -149.72
CA LYS A 312 -47.20 52.84 -148.44
C LYS A 312 -47.02 51.40 -147.96
N GLU A 313 -47.04 50.43 -148.86
CA GLU A 313 -46.73 49.02 -148.58
C GLU A 313 -45.27 48.84 -148.14
N ARG A 314 -44.34 49.56 -148.76
CA ARG A 314 -42.93 49.62 -148.36
C ARG A 314 -42.76 50.25 -146.98
N GLN A 315 -43.45 51.36 -146.70
CA GLN A 315 -43.48 52.00 -145.37
C GLN A 315 -44.06 51.07 -144.30
N MET A 316 -45.16 50.38 -144.61
CA MET A 316 -45.82 49.44 -143.69
C MET A 316 -44.97 48.18 -143.46
N SER A 317 -44.22 47.72 -144.46
CA SER A 317 -43.23 46.64 -144.34
C SER A 317 -42.07 47.04 -143.43
N MET A 318 -41.52 48.26 -143.58
CA MET A 318 -40.51 48.80 -142.63
C MET A 318 -41.07 48.84 -141.21
N LEU A 319 -42.24 49.46 -141.02
CA LEU A 319 -42.88 49.54 -139.70
C LEU A 319 -43.19 48.16 -139.09
N SER A 320 -43.50 47.14 -139.89
CA SER A 320 -43.67 45.77 -139.39
C SER A 320 -42.36 45.13 -138.97
N VAL A 321 -41.23 45.46 -139.61
CA VAL A 321 -39.90 44.98 -139.19
C VAL A 321 -39.47 45.71 -137.91
N ASP A 322 -39.63 47.03 -137.85
CA ASP A 322 -39.33 47.85 -136.67
C ASP A 322 -40.18 47.42 -135.48
N TYR A 323 -41.49 47.19 -135.66
CA TYR A 323 -42.39 46.68 -134.63
C TYR A 323 -41.92 45.33 -134.09
N ARG A 324 -41.59 44.37 -134.96
CA ARG A 324 -41.04 43.06 -134.53
C ARG A 324 -39.71 43.21 -133.80
N GLN A 325 -38.83 44.12 -134.25
CA GLN A 325 -37.54 44.36 -133.61
C GLN A 325 -37.71 45.01 -132.22
N ILE A 326 -38.65 45.95 -132.07
CA ILE A 326 -39.02 46.56 -130.78
C ILE A 326 -39.64 45.50 -129.87
N GLN A 327 -40.53 44.65 -130.37
CA GLN A 327 -41.17 43.56 -129.61
C GLN A 327 -40.14 42.53 -129.11
N GLN A 328 -39.15 42.16 -129.94
CA GLN A 328 -38.03 41.31 -129.52
C GLN A 328 -37.14 41.98 -128.46
N ARG A 329 -36.86 43.30 -128.59
CA ARG A 329 -36.13 44.07 -127.58
C ARG A 329 -36.90 44.12 -126.26
N LEU A 330 -38.22 44.32 -126.29
CA LEU A 330 -39.08 44.31 -125.10
C LEU A 330 -39.05 42.94 -124.41
N GLN A 331 -39.23 41.85 -125.16
CA GLN A 331 -39.17 40.49 -124.61
C GLN A 331 -37.80 40.18 -123.98
N LYS A 332 -36.71 40.67 -124.56
CA LYS A 332 -35.36 40.55 -123.99
C LYS A 332 -35.23 41.33 -122.67
N LEU A 333 -35.68 42.58 -122.63
CA LEU A 333 -35.67 43.43 -121.43
C LEU A 333 -36.56 42.86 -120.32
N GLU A 334 -37.73 42.30 -120.64
CA GLU A 334 -38.57 41.60 -119.68
C GLU A 334 -37.89 40.34 -119.11
N GLY A 335 -37.16 39.60 -119.95
CA GLY A 335 -36.35 38.46 -119.50
C GLY A 335 -35.22 38.87 -118.56
N GLU A 336 -34.48 39.92 -118.92
CA GLU A 336 -33.42 40.51 -118.09
C GLU A 336 -33.99 41.04 -116.76
N HIS A 337 -35.14 41.72 -116.78
CA HIS A 337 -35.80 42.21 -115.58
C HIS A 337 -36.24 41.07 -114.64
N ARG A 338 -36.83 39.98 -115.17
CA ARG A 338 -37.19 38.80 -114.35
C ARG A 338 -35.95 38.17 -113.70
N GLN A 339 -34.87 38.00 -114.46
CA GLN A 339 -33.59 37.49 -113.92
C GLN A 339 -33.05 38.39 -112.81
N GLU A 340 -33.12 39.71 -112.96
CA GLU A 340 -32.63 40.64 -111.93
C GLU A 340 -33.52 40.64 -110.68
N VAL A 341 -34.84 40.56 -110.84
CA VAL A 341 -35.80 40.38 -109.73
C VAL A 341 -35.51 39.10 -108.95
N ASP A 342 -35.21 38.00 -109.63
CA ASP A 342 -34.91 36.72 -108.95
C ASP A 342 -33.52 36.73 -108.30
N LYS A 343 -32.52 37.42 -108.86
CA LYS A 343 -31.24 37.71 -108.15
C LYS A 343 -31.46 38.54 -106.89
N VAL A 344 -32.29 39.60 -106.96
CA VAL A 344 -32.59 40.45 -105.79
C VAL A 344 -33.27 39.64 -104.68
N LYS A 345 -34.21 38.74 -105.01
CA LYS A 345 -34.80 37.81 -104.03
C LYS A 345 -33.76 36.88 -103.42
N ALA A 346 -32.89 36.28 -104.23
CA ALA A 346 -31.85 35.38 -103.75
C ALA A 346 -30.86 36.08 -102.81
N LEU A 347 -30.42 37.31 -103.17
CA LEU A 347 -29.59 38.16 -102.33
C LEU A 347 -30.30 38.58 -101.04
N HIS A 348 -31.61 38.85 -101.08
CA HIS A 348 -32.39 39.18 -99.89
C HIS A 348 -32.43 38.03 -98.89
N ILE A 349 -32.75 36.81 -99.37
CA ILE A 349 -32.73 35.58 -98.56
C ILE A 349 -31.32 35.35 -97.98
N GLN A 350 -30.26 35.58 -98.76
CA GLN A 350 -28.88 35.45 -98.27
C GLN A 350 -28.57 36.47 -97.16
N VAL A 351 -29.03 37.72 -97.28
CA VAL A 351 -28.87 38.74 -96.24
C VAL A 351 -29.65 38.38 -94.97
N GLU A 352 -30.88 37.86 -95.08
CA GLU A 352 -31.65 37.38 -93.92
C GLU A 352 -30.95 36.21 -93.22
N GLN A 353 -30.41 35.25 -93.98
CA GLN A 353 -29.64 34.13 -93.43
C GLN A 353 -28.37 34.61 -92.69
N GLU A 354 -27.62 35.56 -93.24
CA GLU A 354 -26.44 36.12 -92.55
C GLU A 354 -26.82 36.95 -91.32
N GLN A 355 -27.96 37.66 -91.33
CA GLN A 355 -28.48 38.33 -90.13
C GLN A 355 -28.88 37.32 -89.05
N GLN A 356 -29.53 36.21 -89.41
CA GLN A 356 -29.89 35.15 -88.48
C GLN A 356 -28.66 34.44 -87.89
N LYS A 357 -27.66 34.13 -88.73
CA LYS A 357 -26.36 33.59 -88.26
C LYS A 357 -25.67 34.56 -87.30
N LYS A 358 -25.62 35.85 -87.62
CA LYS A 358 -25.07 36.89 -86.75
C LYS A 358 -25.79 36.94 -85.40
N ALA A 359 -27.13 36.84 -85.39
CA ALA A 359 -27.90 36.80 -84.16
C ALA A 359 -27.56 35.57 -83.31
N CYS A 360 -27.48 34.38 -83.91
CA CYS A 360 -27.09 33.15 -83.21
C CYS A 360 -25.67 33.26 -82.61
N LEU A 361 -24.68 33.69 -83.40
CA LEU A 361 -23.31 33.92 -82.94
C LEU A 361 -23.23 34.97 -81.83
N GLN A 362 -24.06 36.01 -81.87
CA GLN A 362 -24.11 37.03 -80.82
C GLN A 362 -24.71 36.48 -79.51
N THR A 363 -25.70 35.58 -79.58
CA THR A 363 -26.20 34.83 -78.42
C THR A 363 -25.14 33.87 -77.87
N GLU A 364 -24.45 33.11 -78.73
CA GLU A 364 -23.37 32.20 -78.33
C GLU A 364 -22.22 32.94 -77.62
N ILE A 365 -21.77 34.08 -78.17
CA ILE A 365 -20.77 34.96 -77.53
C ILE A 365 -21.28 35.46 -76.16
N GLY A 366 -22.56 35.79 -76.04
CA GLY A 366 -23.18 36.17 -74.77
C GLY A 366 -23.14 35.05 -73.72
N MET A 367 -23.46 33.82 -74.14
CA MET A 367 -23.37 32.63 -73.28
C MET A 367 -21.93 32.34 -72.85
N GLN A 368 -20.98 32.33 -73.80
CA GLN A 368 -19.55 32.13 -73.49
C GLN A 368 -18.99 33.22 -72.56
N ALA A 369 -19.40 34.49 -72.73
CA ALA A 369 -19.00 35.56 -71.83
C ALA A 369 -19.52 35.35 -70.39
N SER A 370 -20.75 34.84 -70.26
CA SER A 370 -21.34 34.50 -68.96
C SER A 370 -20.64 33.28 -68.32
N GLU A 371 -20.32 32.25 -69.11
CA GLU A 371 -19.57 31.08 -68.66
C GLU A 371 -18.15 31.46 -68.17
N VAL A 372 -17.43 32.30 -68.92
CA VAL A 372 -16.13 32.84 -68.52
C VAL A 372 -16.22 33.65 -67.22
N ALA A 373 -17.29 34.43 -67.03
CA ALA A 373 -17.51 35.16 -65.78
C ALA A 373 -17.76 34.21 -64.59
N HIS A 374 -18.56 33.16 -64.79
CA HIS A 374 -18.82 32.13 -63.79
C HIS A 374 -17.54 31.34 -63.43
N LEU A 375 -16.74 30.94 -64.43
CA LEU A 375 -15.47 30.26 -64.22
C LEU A 375 -14.47 31.13 -63.45
N LYS A 376 -14.36 32.43 -63.74
CA LYS A 376 -13.53 33.37 -62.96
C LYS A 376 -14.00 33.53 -61.52
N ALA A 377 -15.31 33.57 -61.28
CA ALA A 377 -15.84 33.61 -59.92
C ALA A 377 -15.49 32.33 -59.14
N ARG A 378 -15.59 31.16 -59.78
CA ARG A 378 -15.19 29.87 -59.21
C ARG A 378 -13.68 29.77 -58.97
N GLU A 379 -12.86 30.28 -59.88
CA GLU A 379 -11.40 30.36 -59.72
C GLU A 379 -11.01 31.23 -58.51
N ALA A 380 -11.64 32.40 -58.35
CA ALA A 380 -11.44 33.28 -57.20
C ALA A 380 -11.88 32.63 -55.88
N GLN A 381 -13.01 31.90 -55.87
CA GLN A 381 -13.45 31.13 -54.71
C GLN A 381 -12.44 30.03 -54.35
N LEU A 382 -12.05 29.18 -55.30
CA LEU A 382 -11.09 28.10 -55.08
C LEU A 382 -9.73 28.63 -54.62
N THR A 383 -9.29 29.79 -55.15
CA THR A 383 -8.07 30.46 -54.68
C THR A 383 -8.17 30.85 -53.21
N LYS A 384 -9.32 31.39 -52.78
CA LYS A 384 -9.57 31.73 -51.37
C LYS A 384 -9.60 30.48 -50.48
N GLU A 385 -10.26 29.42 -50.90
CA GLU A 385 -10.29 28.13 -50.18
C GLU A 385 -8.87 27.55 -50.04
N VAL A 386 -8.06 27.58 -51.09
CA VAL A 386 -6.65 27.15 -51.04
C VAL A 386 -5.82 28.01 -50.08
N THR A 387 -6.04 29.34 -50.02
CA THR A 387 -5.35 30.17 -49.02
C THR A 387 -5.77 29.83 -47.58
N GLN A 388 -7.06 29.64 -47.32
CA GLN A 388 -7.57 29.26 -46.00
C GLN A 388 -7.06 27.87 -45.56
N LEU A 389 -7.02 26.90 -46.47
CA LEU A 389 -6.45 25.58 -46.19
C LEU A 389 -4.94 25.62 -45.90
N ARG A 390 -4.19 26.52 -46.55
CA ARG A 390 -2.76 26.74 -46.25
C ARG A 390 -2.54 27.40 -44.89
N GLU A 391 -3.38 28.36 -44.52
CA GLU A 391 -3.35 28.99 -43.20
C GLU A 391 -3.71 27.99 -42.09
N GLY A 392 -4.81 27.23 -42.26
CA GLY A 392 -5.19 26.17 -41.34
C GLY A 392 -4.12 25.09 -41.19
N LYS A 393 -3.52 24.66 -42.31
CA LYS A 393 -2.36 23.74 -42.28
C LYS A 393 -1.22 24.30 -41.43
N LYS A 394 -0.85 25.57 -41.63
CA LYS A 394 0.24 26.20 -40.88
C LYS A 394 -0.05 26.22 -39.38
N THR A 395 -1.27 26.59 -38.97
CA THR A 395 -1.67 26.59 -37.56
C THR A 395 -1.51 25.20 -36.94
N VAL A 396 -1.93 24.14 -37.62
CA VAL A 396 -1.76 22.75 -37.16
C VAL A 396 -0.29 22.32 -37.12
N GLU A 397 0.54 22.77 -38.07
CA GLU A 397 2.00 22.53 -38.05
C GLU A 397 2.70 23.25 -36.88
N ASP A 398 2.25 24.46 -36.54
CA ASP A 398 2.74 25.25 -35.40
C ASP A 398 2.27 24.66 -34.05
N GLU A 399 1.03 24.19 -33.94
CA GLU A 399 0.50 23.47 -32.78
C GLU A 399 1.22 22.13 -32.56
N LEU A 400 1.44 21.34 -33.62
CA LEU A 400 2.21 20.10 -33.55
C LEU A 400 3.65 20.33 -33.08
N HIS A 401 4.27 21.47 -33.40
CA HIS A 401 5.59 21.83 -32.88
C HIS A 401 5.55 22.18 -31.39
N LYS A 402 4.51 22.89 -30.92
CA LYS A 402 4.33 23.18 -29.49
C LYS A 402 4.17 21.90 -28.68
N GLU A 403 3.33 20.96 -29.12
CA GLU A 403 3.10 19.72 -28.37
C GLU A 403 4.32 18.79 -28.40
N LYS A 404 5.11 18.78 -29.50
CA LYS A 404 6.41 18.10 -29.51
C LYS A 404 7.40 18.72 -28.53
N ALA A 405 7.40 20.05 -28.38
CA ALA A 405 8.26 20.73 -27.41
C ALA A 405 7.80 20.47 -25.97
N ALA A 406 6.49 20.55 -25.68
CA ALA A 406 5.90 20.23 -24.38
C ALA A 406 6.21 18.77 -23.98
N HIS A 407 5.92 17.80 -24.84
CA HIS A 407 6.25 16.38 -24.64
C HIS A 407 7.77 16.15 -24.42
N SER A 408 8.64 16.96 -25.04
CA SER A 408 10.09 16.88 -24.77
C SER A 408 10.47 17.41 -23.38
N VAL A 409 9.74 18.40 -22.85
CA VAL A 409 9.91 18.91 -21.48
C VAL A 409 9.35 17.91 -20.48
N ASP A 410 8.18 17.34 -20.73
CA ASP A 410 7.55 16.33 -19.87
C ASP A 410 8.43 15.08 -19.74
N ASN A 411 9.04 14.62 -20.85
CA ASN A 411 10.02 13.52 -20.82
C ASN A 411 11.26 13.86 -19.98
N TYR A 412 11.72 15.11 -20.00
CA TYR A 412 12.84 15.55 -19.18
C TYR A 412 12.46 15.56 -17.70
N GLN A 413 11.29 16.11 -17.35
CA GLN A 413 10.76 16.11 -15.97
C GLN A 413 10.52 14.69 -15.46
N MET A 414 9.97 13.81 -16.28
CA MET A 414 9.74 12.40 -15.93
C MET A 414 11.05 11.67 -15.64
N LYS A 415 12.11 11.96 -16.43
CA LYS A 415 13.44 11.44 -16.15
C LYS A 415 14.01 12.02 -14.85
N GLU A 416 13.89 13.32 -14.61
CA GLU A 416 14.38 13.95 -13.38
C GLU A 416 13.67 13.38 -12.13
N LEU A 417 12.36 13.16 -12.21
CA LEU A 417 11.59 12.50 -11.15
C LEU A 417 12.01 11.03 -10.95
N GLN A 418 12.39 10.33 -12.02
CA GLN A 418 12.92 8.97 -11.92
C GLN A 418 14.31 8.96 -11.26
N ASP A 419 15.23 9.84 -11.68
CA ASP A 419 16.56 10.00 -11.07
C ASP A 419 16.44 10.38 -9.58
N GLN A 420 15.47 11.23 -9.20
CA GLN A 420 15.14 11.54 -7.80
C GLN A 420 14.60 10.34 -7.04
N LEU A 421 13.69 9.55 -7.63
CA LEU A 421 13.15 8.34 -7.02
C LEU A 421 14.24 7.28 -6.78
N GLU A 422 15.17 7.10 -7.72
CA GLU A 422 16.31 6.20 -7.56
C GLU A 422 17.25 6.65 -6.42
N ALA A 423 17.47 7.97 -6.27
CA ALA A 423 18.21 8.53 -5.14
C ALA A 423 17.50 8.30 -3.78
N GLU A 424 16.18 8.53 -3.70
CA GLU A 424 15.38 8.26 -2.51
C GLU A 424 15.34 6.76 -2.15
N GLN A 425 15.30 5.87 -3.13
CA GLN A 425 15.43 4.42 -2.91
C GLN A 425 16.80 4.04 -2.35
N TYR A 426 17.87 4.68 -2.82
CA TYR A 426 19.22 4.50 -2.28
C TYR A 426 19.31 4.97 -0.82
N PHE A 427 18.82 6.16 -0.48
CA PHE A 427 18.77 6.64 0.90
C PHE A 427 17.88 5.75 1.79
N SER A 428 16.71 5.34 1.32
CA SER A 428 15.83 4.39 2.03
C SER A 428 16.54 3.07 2.35
N THR A 429 17.36 2.58 1.43
CA THR A 429 18.17 1.36 1.63
C THR A 429 19.27 1.61 2.66
N LEU A 430 19.98 2.73 2.57
CA LEU A 430 21.03 3.11 3.53
C LEU A 430 20.49 3.23 4.96
N TYR A 431 19.34 3.89 5.15
CA TYR A 431 18.69 4.02 6.46
C TYR A 431 18.16 2.68 6.99
N LYS A 432 17.70 1.76 6.12
CA LYS A 432 17.33 0.39 6.53
C LYS A 432 18.54 -0.40 7.03
N THR A 433 19.69 -0.30 6.34
CA THR A 433 20.95 -0.91 6.76
C THR A 433 21.41 -0.34 8.10
N GLN A 434 21.47 0.99 8.25
CA GLN A 434 21.85 1.63 9.52
C GLN A 434 20.91 1.25 10.67
N ALA A 435 19.60 1.18 10.43
CA ALA A 435 18.63 0.72 11.42
C ALA A 435 18.75 -0.78 11.73
N GLN A 436 19.36 -1.58 10.86
CA GLN A 436 19.69 -2.98 11.14
C GLN A 436 21.00 -3.09 11.93
N GLU A 437 22.06 -2.38 11.54
CA GLU A 437 23.33 -2.28 12.27
C GLU A 437 23.09 -1.87 13.74
N PHE A 438 22.29 -0.82 13.99
CA PHE A 438 21.95 -0.42 15.37
C PHE A 438 21.08 -1.44 16.14
N ARG A 439 20.36 -2.34 15.45
CA ARG A 439 19.65 -3.45 16.12
C ARG A 439 20.61 -4.58 16.47
N GLU A 440 21.54 -4.91 15.57
CA GLU A 440 22.58 -5.90 15.80
C GLU A 440 23.51 -5.45 16.94
N GLU A 441 23.94 -4.19 16.96
CA GLU A 441 24.67 -3.59 18.09
C GLU A 441 23.87 -3.66 19.41
N LEU A 442 22.57 -3.36 19.38
CA LEU A 442 21.72 -3.41 20.57
C LEU A 442 21.58 -4.83 21.10
N ASP A 443 21.37 -5.81 20.22
CA ASP A 443 21.27 -7.23 20.58
C ASP A 443 22.60 -7.76 21.13
N GLU A 444 23.75 -7.34 20.59
CA GLU A 444 25.07 -7.61 21.18
C GLU A 444 25.21 -7.01 22.59
N LYS A 445 24.78 -5.76 22.82
CA LYS A 445 24.80 -5.16 24.17
C LYS A 445 23.86 -5.87 25.14
N ILE A 446 22.70 -6.31 24.69
CA ILE A 446 21.76 -7.11 25.50
C ILE A 446 22.39 -8.44 25.89
N ASN A 447 23.04 -9.14 24.94
CA ASN A 447 23.73 -10.40 25.22
C ASN A 447 24.88 -10.22 26.22
N ALA A 448 25.74 -9.21 26.04
CA ALA A 448 26.82 -8.90 26.98
C ALA A 448 26.28 -8.53 28.38
N MET A 449 25.15 -7.81 28.46
CA MET A 449 24.50 -7.50 29.74
C MET A 449 23.96 -8.77 30.42
N ASN A 450 23.38 -9.70 29.66
CA ASN A 450 22.90 -10.99 30.17
C ASN A 450 24.05 -11.86 30.70
N GLU A 451 25.20 -11.89 30.01
CA GLU A 451 26.41 -12.59 30.46
C GLU A 451 26.90 -12.03 31.81
N ILE A 452 27.04 -10.70 31.92
CA ILE A 452 27.42 -10.02 33.17
C ILE A 452 26.39 -10.27 34.28
N GLU A 453 25.09 -10.33 33.97
CA GLU A 453 24.06 -10.67 34.95
C GLU A 453 24.17 -12.12 35.44
N VAL A 454 24.48 -13.08 34.56
CA VAL A 454 24.78 -14.47 34.93
C VAL A 454 26.03 -14.55 35.81
N GLU A 455 27.12 -13.86 35.46
CA GLU A 455 28.33 -13.81 36.30
C GLU A 455 28.06 -13.18 37.68
N ARG A 456 27.33 -12.06 37.74
CA ARG A 456 26.91 -11.41 38.99
C ARG A 456 26.10 -12.37 39.86
N ASN A 457 25.16 -13.12 39.27
CA ASN A 457 24.34 -14.09 39.99
C ASN A 457 25.19 -15.27 40.50
N ASN A 458 26.14 -15.76 39.71
CA ASN A 458 27.09 -16.80 40.10
C ASN A 458 27.99 -16.34 41.27
N LEU A 459 28.55 -15.14 41.20
CA LEU A 459 29.35 -14.53 42.27
C LEU A 459 28.52 -14.31 43.55
N THR A 460 27.26 -13.88 43.41
CA THR A 460 26.33 -13.73 44.54
C THR A 460 26.07 -15.08 45.22
N HIS A 461 25.90 -16.15 44.45
CA HIS A 461 25.72 -17.49 44.98
C HIS A 461 27.00 -18.03 45.67
N GLN A 462 28.18 -17.81 45.08
CA GLN A 462 29.46 -18.14 45.72
C GLN A 462 29.65 -17.38 47.04
N LEU A 463 29.29 -16.09 47.09
CA LEU A 463 29.33 -15.29 48.30
C LEU A 463 28.36 -15.83 49.38
N GLN A 464 27.15 -16.23 49.01
CA GLN A 464 26.21 -16.88 49.95
C GLN A 464 26.79 -18.19 50.52
N ILE A 465 27.44 -19.02 49.69
CA ILE A 465 28.10 -20.24 50.16
C ILE A 465 29.27 -19.91 51.10
N ALA A 466 30.05 -18.88 50.80
CA ALA A 466 31.16 -18.43 51.64
C ALA A 466 30.68 -17.89 52.99
N LEU A 467 29.61 -17.09 53.00
CA LEU A 467 28.96 -16.60 54.22
C LEU A 467 28.42 -17.76 55.07
N ALA A 468 27.66 -18.67 54.48
CA ALA A 468 27.14 -19.84 55.19
C ALA A 468 28.25 -20.70 55.80
N ARG A 469 29.39 -20.86 55.11
CA ARG A 469 30.58 -21.53 55.66
C ARG A 469 31.16 -20.76 56.84
N ALA A 470 31.36 -19.44 56.69
CA ALA A 470 31.87 -18.59 57.78
C ALA A 470 30.98 -18.63 59.01
N ASP A 471 29.65 -18.61 58.85
CA ASP A 471 28.68 -18.74 59.93
C ASP A 471 28.77 -20.10 60.62
N THR A 472 28.89 -21.21 59.86
CA THR A 472 29.09 -22.55 60.45
C THR A 472 30.43 -22.69 61.18
N GLU A 473 31.48 -22.04 60.69
CA GLU A 473 32.81 -22.06 61.32
C GLU A 473 32.87 -21.18 62.57
N ALA A 474 32.17 -20.03 62.57
CA ALA A 474 31.98 -19.19 63.74
C ALA A 474 31.17 -19.90 64.83
N LEU A 475 30.10 -20.61 64.46
CA LEU A 475 29.34 -21.46 65.38
C LEU A 475 30.20 -22.59 65.95
N ALA A 476 30.99 -23.27 65.10
CA ALA A 476 31.91 -24.33 65.54
C ALA A 476 33.00 -23.80 66.50
N ARG A 477 33.56 -22.60 66.25
CA ARG A 477 34.44 -21.91 67.20
C ARG A 477 33.73 -21.62 68.52
N SER A 478 32.53 -21.04 68.49
CA SER A 478 31.78 -20.72 69.70
C SER A 478 31.52 -21.96 70.58
N ILE A 479 31.16 -23.10 69.96
CA ILE A 479 30.96 -24.37 70.68
C ILE A 479 32.28 -24.87 71.28
N ALA A 480 33.39 -24.77 70.54
CA ALA A 480 34.71 -25.17 71.03
C ALA A 480 35.20 -24.26 72.17
N GLU A 481 34.99 -22.94 72.08
CA GLU A 481 35.31 -21.97 73.13
C GLU A 481 34.48 -22.21 74.39
N GLU A 482 33.18 -22.49 74.26
CA GLU A 482 32.31 -22.87 75.38
C GLU A 482 32.77 -24.18 76.04
N THR A 483 33.11 -25.20 75.24
CA THR A 483 33.67 -26.47 75.73
C THR A 483 34.99 -26.26 76.48
N VAL A 484 35.88 -25.39 76.00
CA VAL A 484 37.12 -25.05 76.70
C VAL A 484 36.84 -24.33 78.03
N GLN A 485 35.89 -23.39 78.06
CA GLN A 485 35.49 -22.72 79.31
C GLN A 485 34.87 -23.69 80.33
N GLU A 486 34.12 -24.71 79.88
CA GLU A 486 33.64 -25.78 80.76
C GLU A 486 34.80 -26.62 81.32
N LEU A 487 35.76 -27.02 80.48
CA LEU A 487 36.95 -27.75 80.92
C LEU A 487 37.85 -26.93 81.87
N GLU A 488 37.92 -25.61 81.71
CA GLU A 488 38.62 -24.71 82.64
C GLU A 488 37.90 -24.59 84.00
N LYS A 489 36.56 -24.57 84.00
CA LYS A 489 35.75 -24.65 85.24
C LYS A 489 35.96 -25.98 85.94
N ASP A 490 35.89 -27.10 85.22
CA ASP A 490 36.13 -28.44 85.77
C ASP A 490 37.55 -28.57 86.32
N LYS A 491 38.56 -28.07 85.59
CA LYS A 491 39.94 -28.02 86.06
C LYS A 491 40.08 -27.21 87.36
N THR A 492 39.49 -26.02 87.43
CA THR A 492 39.57 -25.18 88.65
C THR A 492 38.81 -25.80 89.82
N ILE A 493 37.68 -26.47 89.59
CA ILE A 493 36.98 -27.27 90.61
C ILE A 493 37.89 -28.42 91.10
N LYS A 494 38.54 -29.17 90.21
CA LYS A 494 39.45 -30.26 90.58
C LYS A 494 40.70 -29.78 91.31
N GLU A 495 41.24 -28.61 90.95
CA GLU A 495 42.34 -27.98 91.69
C GLU A 495 41.91 -27.56 93.11
N LEU A 496 40.66 -27.09 93.29
CA LEU A 496 40.11 -26.76 94.61
C LEU A 496 39.85 -28.02 95.45
N GLU A 497 39.24 -29.07 94.89
CA GLU A 497 39.07 -30.37 95.55
C GLU A 497 40.43 -30.93 96.01
N LEU A 498 41.45 -30.88 95.16
CA LEU A 498 42.79 -31.39 95.47
C LEU A 498 43.49 -30.54 96.54
N LYS A 499 43.34 -29.20 96.51
CA LYS A 499 43.80 -28.31 97.60
C LYS A 499 43.08 -28.60 98.92
N GLU A 500 41.78 -28.86 98.90
CA GLU A 500 41.02 -29.21 100.09
C GLU A 500 41.49 -30.56 100.68
N MET A 501 41.69 -31.57 99.83
CA MET A 501 42.27 -32.87 100.23
C MET A 501 43.69 -32.73 100.76
N MET A 502 44.54 -31.87 100.18
CA MET A 502 45.88 -31.57 100.71
C MET A 502 45.80 -30.89 102.09
N ASN A 503 44.87 -29.95 102.28
CA ASN A 503 44.66 -29.29 103.57
C ASN A 503 44.12 -30.25 104.64
N LYS A 504 43.22 -31.18 104.27
CA LYS A 504 42.76 -32.29 105.13
C LYS A 504 43.92 -33.19 105.55
N HIS A 505 44.72 -33.68 104.62
CA HIS A 505 45.92 -34.46 104.97
C HIS A 505 46.91 -33.68 105.83
N ARG A 506 47.09 -32.38 105.61
CA ARG A 506 47.97 -31.53 106.43
C ARG A 506 47.46 -31.34 107.86
N THR A 507 46.15 -31.18 108.04
CA THR A 507 45.54 -31.11 109.37
C THR A 507 45.52 -32.47 110.07
N GLU A 508 45.30 -33.57 109.35
CA GLU A 508 45.46 -34.93 109.87
C GLU A 508 46.89 -35.24 110.31
N LEU A 509 47.90 -34.82 109.53
CA LEU A 509 49.31 -34.93 109.91
C LEU A 509 49.59 -34.14 111.18
N SER A 510 49.14 -32.88 111.26
CA SER A 510 49.27 -32.07 112.48
C SER A 510 48.58 -32.72 113.69
N ASN A 511 47.41 -33.32 113.50
CA ASN A 511 46.69 -34.03 114.56
C ASN A 511 47.43 -35.31 114.99
N LYS A 512 48.06 -36.02 114.05
CA LYS A 512 48.92 -37.17 114.34
C LYS A 512 50.21 -36.76 115.05
N ASP A 513 50.83 -35.64 114.70
CA ASP A 513 51.99 -35.11 115.43
C ASP A 513 51.63 -34.70 116.86
N ILE A 514 50.48 -34.04 117.07
CA ILE A 514 49.95 -33.73 118.40
C ILE A 514 49.72 -35.03 119.19
N ALA A 515 49.11 -36.04 118.58
CA ALA A 515 48.90 -37.34 119.23
C ALA A 515 50.22 -38.07 119.55
N VAL A 516 51.21 -38.03 118.66
CA VAL A 516 52.54 -38.60 118.88
C VAL A 516 53.27 -37.88 120.01
N ASN A 517 53.19 -36.55 120.09
CA ASN A 517 53.78 -35.79 121.19
C ASN A 517 53.09 -36.08 122.53
N ALA A 518 51.75 -36.16 122.56
CA ALA A 518 51.03 -36.59 123.75
C ALA A 518 51.38 -38.04 124.16
N MET A 519 51.67 -38.93 123.21
CA MET A 519 52.17 -40.28 123.51
C MET A 519 53.62 -40.29 124.02
N LYS A 520 54.48 -39.39 123.56
CA LYS A 520 55.84 -39.18 124.10
C LYS A 520 55.84 -38.60 125.51
N GLU A 521 54.91 -37.68 125.82
CA GLU A 521 54.73 -37.17 127.18
C GLU A 521 54.28 -38.30 128.12
N ARG A 522 53.30 -39.12 127.70
CA ARG A 522 52.91 -40.33 128.42
C ARG A 522 54.06 -41.32 128.57
N GLU A 523 54.89 -41.53 127.54
CA GLU A 523 56.10 -42.37 127.62
C GLU A 523 57.07 -41.84 128.68
N MET A 524 57.31 -40.52 128.72
CA MET A 524 58.16 -39.88 129.73
C MET A 524 57.60 -40.04 131.15
N ASP A 525 56.28 -39.92 131.34
CA ASP A 525 55.64 -40.11 132.64
C ASP A 525 55.61 -41.59 133.06
N TYR A 526 55.42 -42.53 132.13
CA TYR A 526 55.64 -43.96 132.39
C TYR A 526 57.09 -44.24 132.77
N LYS A 527 58.07 -43.56 132.16
CA LYS A 527 59.49 -43.72 132.51
C LYS A 527 59.79 -43.25 133.94
N LYS A 528 59.26 -42.08 134.35
CA LYS A 528 59.29 -41.62 135.76
C LYS A 528 58.62 -42.63 136.70
N THR A 529 57.48 -43.20 136.27
CA THR A 529 56.74 -44.20 137.05
C THR A 529 57.55 -45.49 137.19
N VAL A 530 58.26 -45.93 136.16
CA VAL A 530 59.15 -47.11 136.21
C VAL A 530 60.36 -46.87 137.12
N ASP A 531 60.94 -45.67 137.12
CA ASP A 531 62.04 -45.33 138.05
C ASP A 531 61.57 -45.22 139.50
N GLN A 532 60.34 -44.74 139.74
CA GLN A 532 59.68 -44.76 141.05
C GLN A 532 59.40 -46.21 141.51
N LEU A 533 58.84 -47.05 140.64
CA LEU A 533 58.59 -48.48 140.92
C LEU A 533 59.89 -49.26 141.15
N ARG A 534 61.01 -48.88 140.53
CA ARG A 534 62.34 -49.46 140.84
C ARG A 534 62.77 -49.16 142.28
N LYS A 535 62.46 -47.96 142.79
CA LYS A 535 62.72 -47.57 144.19
C LYS A 535 61.86 -48.38 145.17
N GLU A 536 60.56 -48.50 144.87
CA GLU A 536 59.59 -49.26 145.67
C GLU A 536 59.86 -50.77 145.65
N LYS A 537 60.45 -51.30 144.56
CA LYS A 537 60.89 -52.69 144.43
C LYS A 537 62.00 -53.04 145.43
N ASP A 538 62.99 -52.18 145.64
CA ASP A 538 64.11 -52.48 146.54
C ASP A 538 63.68 -52.42 148.02
N GLU A 539 62.67 -51.61 148.36
CA GLU A 539 62.06 -51.56 149.70
C GLU A 539 61.08 -52.73 149.98
N THR A 540 60.43 -53.27 148.94
CA THR A 540 59.54 -54.45 149.07
C THR A 540 60.28 -55.78 149.10
N ASN A 541 61.46 -55.88 148.50
CA ASN A 541 62.25 -57.12 148.44
C ASN A 541 62.72 -57.63 149.82
N ASN A 542 62.80 -56.77 150.84
CA ASN A 542 63.13 -57.16 152.23
C ASN A 542 61.90 -57.37 153.14
N LYS A 543 60.68 -57.09 152.66
CA LYS A 543 59.43 -57.37 153.41
C LYS A 543 58.65 -58.58 152.88
N MET A 544 58.91 -59.01 151.65
CA MET A 544 58.34 -60.22 151.03
C MET A 544 59.06 -61.53 151.44
N SER A 545 59.46 -61.66 152.71
CA SER A 545 59.99 -62.89 153.30
C SER A 545 58.94 -63.69 154.08
N LEU A 546 57.76 -63.10 154.34
CA LEU A 546 56.70 -63.69 155.15
C LEU A 546 55.31 -63.43 154.55
N LEU A 547 54.56 -64.52 154.44
CA LEU A 547 53.13 -64.62 154.11
C LEU A 547 52.79 -64.29 152.64
N GLN A 548 52.50 -65.26 151.77
CA GLN A 548 51.39 -66.25 151.80
C GLN A 548 49.99 -65.64 151.60
N GLU A 549 49.46 -65.92 150.41
CA GLU A 549 48.15 -66.57 150.21
C GLU A 549 46.89 -65.68 150.12
N GLU A 550 45.97 -66.08 149.23
CA GLU A 550 44.66 -65.46 148.91
C GLU A 550 44.73 -64.03 148.29
N THR A 551 44.10 -63.64 147.17
CA THR A 551 42.92 -64.07 146.38
C THR A 551 43.05 -63.43 144.97
N ARG A 552 43.00 -64.07 143.78
CA ARG A 552 41.99 -64.86 143.02
C ARG A 552 40.67 -64.18 142.57
N LYS A 553 40.63 -63.82 141.27
CA LYS A 553 39.46 -63.83 140.33
C LYS A 553 38.40 -62.70 140.47
N ILE A 554 38.09 -61.87 139.46
CA ILE A 554 37.57 -62.03 138.05
C ILE A 554 36.03 -61.94 137.96
N ASN A 555 35.50 -60.97 137.20
CA ASN A 555 34.62 -61.12 136.01
C ASN A 555 34.35 -59.71 135.37
N TYR A 556 34.26 -59.40 134.06
CA TYR A 556 33.83 -60.11 132.82
C TYR A 556 32.33 -60.52 132.88
N GLU A 557 31.41 -60.24 131.93
CA GLU A 557 31.41 -59.79 130.52
C GLU A 557 30.15 -58.93 130.22
N GLU A 558 30.15 -58.17 129.11
CA GLU A 558 29.18 -58.43 128.02
C GLU A 558 29.64 -57.73 126.71
N LEU A 559 30.39 -58.46 125.90
CA LEU A 559 30.97 -58.02 124.62
C LEU A 559 30.42 -58.91 123.49
N GLU A 560 29.09 -59.07 123.41
CA GLU A 560 28.47 -60.04 122.48
C GLU A 560 27.13 -59.59 121.84
N LYS A 561 27.00 -58.31 121.46
CA LYS A 561 25.87 -57.81 120.63
C LYS A 561 26.29 -57.11 119.35
N LEU A 562 27.30 -57.66 118.66
CA LEU A 562 27.86 -57.08 117.43
C LEU A 562 27.86 -58.03 116.21
N HIS A 563 26.93 -59.00 116.13
CA HIS A 563 27.00 -60.05 115.08
C HIS A 563 25.71 -60.44 114.34
N LYS A 564 24.57 -59.75 114.51
CA LYS A 564 23.33 -60.07 113.77
C LYS A 564 22.45 -58.88 113.38
N GLN A 565 22.89 -58.04 112.44
CA GLN A 565 22.07 -57.68 111.25
C GLN A 565 22.85 -56.94 110.14
N LEU A 566 24.04 -57.47 109.84
CA LEU A 566 24.77 -57.36 108.57
C LEU A 566 23.97 -58.03 107.41
N LYS A 567 22.67 -57.71 107.25
CA LYS A 567 21.74 -58.57 106.46
C LYS A 567 20.69 -57.87 105.60
N GLN A 568 20.80 -56.55 105.38
CA GLN A 568 19.88 -55.84 104.47
C GLN A 568 20.55 -54.86 103.49
N GLU A 569 21.88 -54.81 103.46
CA GLU A 569 22.69 -54.07 102.47
C GLU A 569 22.88 -54.84 101.13
N GLN A 570 22.21 -55.98 100.91
CA GLN A 570 22.55 -56.92 99.82
C GLN A 570 21.37 -57.49 99.01
N LEU A 571 20.20 -56.85 98.96
CA LEU A 571 19.18 -57.23 97.97
C LEU A 571 18.50 -56.01 97.33
N LEU A 572 18.67 -55.88 96.00
CA LEU A 572 17.96 -54.97 95.08
C LEU A 572 18.54 -53.56 94.81
N LYS A 573 19.87 -53.45 94.73
CA LYS A 573 20.42 -52.92 93.46
C LYS A 573 20.10 -53.96 92.37
N MET A 574 19.67 -53.49 91.18
CA MET A 574 19.54 -54.23 89.88
C MET A 574 18.13 -54.46 89.30
N GLN A 575 17.33 -53.40 89.16
CA GLN A 575 16.43 -53.16 88.00
C GLN A 575 16.40 -51.63 87.78
N ALA A 576 17.41 -50.98 87.21
CA ALA A 576 17.97 -51.21 85.88
C ALA A 576 16.87 -51.29 84.80
N VAL A 577 16.65 -50.13 84.16
CA VAL A 577 16.15 -49.97 82.78
C VAL A 577 14.62 -50.12 82.55
N ASN A 578 14.05 -49.15 81.81
CA ASN A 578 12.68 -49.08 81.25
C ASN A 578 11.53 -48.87 82.26
N LYS A 579 10.86 -47.71 82.35
CA LYS A 579 10.39 -46.77 81.29
C LYS A 579 10.04 -45.41 81.92
N LEU A 580 10.46 -44.28 81.33
CA LEU A 580 9.68 -43.56 80.30
C LEU A 580 8.26 -43.13 80.73
N ALA A 581 8.17 -42.49 81.90
CA ALA A 581 7.10 -41.56 82.24
C ALA A 581 7.68 -40.51 83.22
N GLU A 582 7.23 -39.26 83.13
CA GLU A 582 7.30 -38.25 84.22
C GLU A 582 8.67 -38.16 84.95
N ILE A 583 9.63 -37.33 84.55
CA ILE A 583 9.53 -35.86 84.45
C ILE A 583 10.73 -35.38 83.61
N MET A 584 10.49 -34.93 82.38
CA MET A 584 11.53 -34.25 81.58
C MET A 584 10.96 -33.15 80.67
N ASN A 585 10.04 -32.34 81.21
CA ASN A 585 9.75 -30.99 80.71
C ASN A 585 8.97 -30.14 81.75
N ARG A 586 9.70 -29.57 82.71
CA ARG A 586 9.39 -28.24 83.29
C ARG A 586 10.35 -27.28 82.54
N LYS A 587 9.95 -26.36 81.67
CA LYS A 587 8.97 -25.25 81.75
C LYS A 587 9.48 -24.06 82.59
N ASP A 588 9.21 -22.85 82.07
CA ASP A 588 9.38 -21.48 82.62
C ASP A 588 10.70 -20.77 82.24
N LEU A 589 10.77 -19.46 81.92
CA LEU A 589 9.75 -18.41 81.63
C LEU A 589 10.40 -17.11 81.06
N SER A 590 9.60 -16.21 80.47
CA SER A 590 9.88 -14.77 80.18
C SER A 590 10.59 -14.46 78.82
N THR A 591 10.29 -13.40 78.05
CA THR A 591 9.74 -12.07 78.41
C THR A 591 9.02 -11.34 77.22
N THR A 592 8.06 -10.45 77.53
CA THR A 592 7.61 -9.23 76.77
C THR A 592 6.96 -9.29 75.36
N GLY A 593 5.91 -8.46 75.16
CA GLY A 593 5.70 -7.78 73.86
C GLY A 593 4.28 -7.68 73.27
N ARG A 594 3.36 -6.88 73.86
CA ARG A 594 2.14 -6.43 73.14
C ARG A 594 2.50 -5.31 72.13
N GLY A 595 2.07 -5.42 70.87
CA GLY A 595 2.21 -4.33 69.87
C GLY A 595 1.17 -4.39 68.75
N LYS A 596 0.29 -3.39 68.67
CA LYS A 596 -0.71 -3.26 67.59
C LYS A 596 -0.06 -2.61 66.36
N ASN A 597 -0.17 -3.21 65.17
CA ASN A 597 0.00 -2.47 63.92
C ASN A 597 -1.35 -2.21 63.25
N LYS A 598 -1.75 -0.93 63.29
CA LYS A 598 -3.00 -0.39 62.77
C LYS A 598 -2.73 0.14 61.37
N VAL A 599 -3.07 -0.62 60.32
CA VAL A 599 -2.98 -0.13 58.93
C VAL A 599 -3.84 1.12 58.77
N SER A 600 -3.28 2.16 58.16
CA SER A 600 -3.93 3.47 58.06
C SER A 600 -5.16 3.43 57.16
N ASN A 601 -6.27 4.02 57.63
CA ASN A 601 -7.51 4.15 56.85
C ASN A 601 -7.36 5.09 55.64
N ALA A 602 -6.24 5.84 55.54
CA ALA A 602 -5.96 6.75 54.44
C ALA A 602 -5.47 6.02 53.17
N ASP A 603 -4.58 5.03 53.31
CA ASP A 603 -3.96 4.35 52.16
C ASP A 603 -4.94 3.41 51.43
N LEU A 604 -5.87 2.80 52.17
CA LEU A 604 -6.97 2.01 51.62
C LEU A 604 -7.90 2.86 50.74
N ARG A 605 -8.25 4.08 51.17
CA ARG A 605 -9.08 5.02 50.37
C ARG A 605 -8.32 5.58 49.17
N LYS A 606 -6.99 5.69 49.24
CA LYS A 606 -6.16 6.11 48.11
C LYS A 606 -6.11 5.00 47.05
N ARG A 607 -5.84 3.76 47.45
CA ARG A 607 -5.90 2.57 46.57
C ARG A 607 -7.30 2.31 46.00
N GLU A 608 -8.38 2.52 46.74
CA GLU A 608 -9.74 2.40 46.19
C GLU A 608 -10.03 3.44 45.10
N LYS A 609 -9.65 4.71 45.31
CA LYS A 609 -9.83 5.77 44.30
C LYS A 609 -8.98 5.50 43.06
N GLU A 610 -7.74 5.06 43.25
CA GLU A 610 -6.80 4.71 42.19
C GLU A 610 -7.27 3.48 41.40
N CYS A 611 -7.78 2.45 42.07
CA CYS A 611 -8.39 1.28 41.44
C CYS A 611 -9.65 1.63 40.63
N ARG A 612 -10.54 2.49 41.16
CA ARG A 612 -11.70 3.00 40.40
C ARG A 612 -11.28 3.85 39.19
N LYS A 613 -10.24 4.67 39.33
CA LYS A 613 -9.68 5.50 38.23
C LYS A 613 -9.09 4.61 37.13
N LEU A 614 -8.23 3.65 37.50
CA LEU A 614 -7.66 2.67 36.56
C LEU A 614 -8.73 1.80 35.89
N GLN A 615 -9.82 1.47 36.60
CA GLN A 615 -10.92 0.70 36.01
C GLN A 615 -11.81 1.56 35.08
N GLN A 616 -11.93 2.86 35.35
CA GLN A 616 -12.57 3.82 34.44
C GLN A 616 -11.70 4.07 33.20
N GLU A 617 -10.39 4.22 33.35
CA GLU A 617 -9.41 4.34 32.27
C GLU A 617 -9.38 3.07 31.40
N LEU A 618 -9.39 1.87 32.00
CA LEU A 618 -9.50 0.60 31.30
C LEU A 618 -10.82 0.47 30.51
N THR A 619 -11.91 1.03 31.03
CA THR A 619 -13.21 1.04 30.33
C THR A 619 -13.18 2.04 29.16
N GLN A 620 -12.65 3.24 29.37
CA GLN A 620 -12.48 4.23 28.31
C GLN A 620 -11.55 3.74 27.20
N GLU A 621 -10.45 3.04 27.51
CA GLU A 621 -9.60 2.42 26.49
C GLU A 621 -10.33 1.30 25.75
N ARG A 622 -11.12 0.46 26.44
CA ARG A 622 -11.97 -0.53 25.75
C ARG A 622 -12.99 0.12 24.81
N ASP A 623 -13.61 1.21 25.23
CA ASP A 623 -14.57 1.95 24.39
C ASP A 623 -13.88 2.62 23.18
N LYS A 624 -12.68 3.20 23.37
CA LYS A 624 -11.84 3.72 22.26
C LYS A 624 -11.43 2.61 21.30
N TYR A 625 -10.96 1.47 21.79
CA TYR A 625 -10.60 0.32 20.96
C TYR A 625 -11.83 -0.26 20.24
N ALA A 626 -13.00 -0.27 20.86
CA ALA A 626 -14.25 -0.69 20.22
C ALA A 626 -14.69 0.29 19.13
N GLN A 627 -14.64 1.61 19.38
CA GLN A 627 -14.90 2.64 18.37
C GLN A 627 -13.90 2.59 17.22
N MET A 628 -12.61 2.38 17.51
CA MET A 628 -11.58 2.19 16.49
C MET A 628 -11.86 0.92 15.69
N SER A 629 -12.11 -0.23 16.31
CA SER A 629 -12.46 -1.46 15.60
C SER A 629 -13.71 -1.29 14.72
N ALA A 630 -14.74 -0.60 15.21
CA ALA A 630 -15.95 -0.31 14.43
C ALA A 630 -15.67 0.63 13.24
N LYS A 631 -14.81 1.66 13.43
CA LYS A 631 -14.36 2.53 12.34
C LYS A 631 -13.60 1.74 11.29
N TRP A 632 -12.57 0.98 11.67
CA TRP A 632 -11.77 0.19 10.72
C TRP A 632 -12.61 -0.87 10.01
N GLN A 633 -13.63 -1.43 10.66
CA GLN A 633 -14.58 -2.35 10.03
C GLN A 633 -15.53 -1.64 9.04
N LYS A 634 -15.93 -0.39 9.30
CA LYS A 634 -16.67 0.45 8.36
C LYS A 634 -15.79 0.88 7.18
N ASP A 635 -14.59 1.39 7.44
CA ASP A 635 -13.61 1.80 6.43
C ASP A 635 -13.26 0.61 5.51
N ALA A 636 -13.12 -0.61 6.06
CA ALA A 636 -12.94 -1.83 5.27
C ALA A 636 -14.16 -2.21 4.41
N GLN A 637 -15.39 -2.00 4.90
CA GLN A 637 -16.61 -2.21 4.12
C GLN A 637 -16.75 -1.17 2.99
N GLU A 638 -16.40 0.10 3.25
CA GLU A 638 -16.41 1.18 2.26
C GLU A 638 -15.37 0.94 1.16
N LEU A 639 -14.14 0.54 1.52
CA LEU A 639 -13.11 0.12 0.56
C LEU A 639 -13.53 -1.13 -0.23
N GLN A 640 -14.20 -2.10 0.39
CA GLN A 640 -14.72 -3.28 -0.30
C GLN A 640 -15.87 -2.95 -1.25
N ALA A 641 -16.70 -1.95 -0.94
CA ALA A 641 -17.74 -1.43 -1.83
C ALA A 641 -17.12 -0.68 -3.03
N GLN A 642 -16.17 0.22 -2.77
CA GLN A 642 -15.45 0.95 -3.83
C GLN A 642 -14.76 -0.01 -4.80
N ALA A 643 -14.05 -1.04 -4.29
CA ALA A 643 -13.41 -2.04 -5.13
C ALA A 643 -14.38 -2.85 -6.01
N GLN A 644 -15.65 -3.00 -5.59
CA GLN A 644 -16.69 -3.64 -6.40
C GLN A 644 -17.26 -2.68 -7.46
N GLU A 645 -17.39 -1.40 -7.14
CA GLU A 645 -17.79 -0.36 -8.10
C GLU A 645 -16.72 -0.19 -9.18
N ASP A 646 -15.45 -0.03 -8.79
CA ASP A 646 -14.30 0.07 -9.69
C ASP A 646 -14.19 -1.15 -10.61
N GLN A 647 -14.38 -2.37 -10.08
CA GLN A 647 -14.40 -3.60 -10.88
C GLN A 647 -15.57 -3.64 -11.87
N THR A 648 -16.72 -3.03 -11.52
CA THR A 648 -17.89 -2.93 -12.39
C THR A 648 -17.66 -1.90 -13.51
N ILE A 649 -17.08 -0.75 -13.19
CA ILE A 649 -16.68 0.29 -14.15
C ILE A 649 -15.62 -0.25 -15.11
N LYS A 650 -14.59 -0.93 -14.58
CA LYS A 650 -13.54 -1.59 -15.38
C LYS A 650 -14.11 -2.61 -16.36
N LEU A 651 -15.08 -3.43 -15.93
CA LEU A 651 -15.74 -4.39 -16.82
C LEU A 651 -16.51 -3.67 -17.95
N ARG A 652 -17.23 -2.58 -17.64
CA ARG A 652 -17.93 -1.78 -18.65
C ARG A 652 -16.94 -1.17 -19.66
N MET A 653 -15.88 -0.52 -19.18
CA MET A 653 -14.83 0.05 -20.04
C MET A 653 -14.16 -1.02 -20.93
N GLN A 654 -13.91 -2.23 -20.41
CA GLN A 654 -13.37 -3.32 -21.22
C GLN A 654 -14.35 -3.75 -22.32
N MET A 655 -15.65 -3.80 -22.04
CA MET A 655 -16.68 -4.14 -23.03
C MET A 655 -16.83 -3.04 -24.11
N GLU A 656 -16.65 -1.78 -23.74
CA GLU A 656 -16.61 -0.65 -24.68
C GLU A 656 -15.36 -0.70 -25.57
N LEU A 657 -14.17 -0.95 -25.00
CA LEU A 657 -12.93 -1.14 -25.74
C LEU A 657 -13.03 -2.32 -26.73
N ASP A 658 -13.53 -3.47 -26.29
CA ASP A 658 -13.73 -4.64 -27.15
C ASP A 658 -14.71 -4.36 -28.32
N ALA A 659 -15.73 -3.52 -28.09
CA ALA A 659 -16.65 -3.07 -29.14
C ALA A 659 -15.97 -2.10 -30.12
N LYS A 660 -15.17 -1.15 -29.61
CA LYS A 660 -14.42 -0.18 -30.43
C LYS A 660 -13.31 -0.85 -31.25
N ASP A 661 -12.63 -1.86 -30.71
CA ASP A 661 -11.70 -2.71 -31.46
C ASP A 661 -12.41 -3.42 -32.64
N SER A 662 -13.63 -3.94 -32.42
CA SER A 662 -14.42 -4.53 -33.50
C SER A 662 -14.88 -3.51 -34.55
N GLU A 663 -15.09 -2.24 -34.17
CA GLU A 663 -15.41 -1.14 -35.09
C GLU A 663 -14.17 -0.76 -35.92
N ILE A 664 -13.01 -0.65 -35.28
CA ILE A 664 -11.71 -0.42 -35.94
C ILE A 664 -11.37 -1.57 -36.92
N GLU A 665 -11.62 -2.83 -36.56
CA GLU A 665 -11.47 -3.97 -37.49
C GLU A 665 -12.41 -3.85 -38.70
N GLN A 666 -13.67 -3.45 -38.50
CA GLN A 666 -14.62 -3.24 -39.61
C GLN A 666 -14.17 -2.09 -40.53
N LEU A 667 -13.70 -0.98 -39.96
CA LEU A 667 -13.17 0.15 -40.73
C LEU A 667 -11.89 -0.23 -41.50
N LYS A 668 -10.96 -0.95 -40.87
CA LYS A 668 -9.75 -1.48 -41.54
C LYS A 668 -10.09 -2.46 -42.66
N SER A 669 -11.06 -3.35 -42.45
CA SER A 669 -11.53 -4.27 -43.50
C SER A 669 -12.22 -3.53 -44.66
N LYS A 670 -12.99 -2.47 -44.37
CA LYS A 670 -13.62 -1.64 -45.40
C LYS A 670 -12.60 -0.83 -46.19
N LEU A 671 -11.59 -0.27 -45.52
CA LEU A 671 -10.44 0.38 -46.16
C LEU A 671 -9.66 -0.61 -47.04
N ALA A 672 -9.44 -1.84 -46.59
CA ALA A 672 -8.78 -2.87 -47.38
C ALA A 672 -9.57 -3.22 -48.66
N SER A 673 -10.90 -3.38 -48.58
CA SER A 673 -11.78 -3.56 -49.76
C SER A 673 -11.64 -2.40 -50.74
N LEU A 674 -11.83 -1.16 -50.25
CA LEU A 674 -11.72 0.05 -51.07
C LEU A 674 -10.32 0.25 -51.69
N THR A 675 -9.26 -0.19 -51.00
CA THR A 675 -7.88 -0.15 -51.52
C THR A 675 -7.65 -1.20 -52.60
N CYS A 676 -8.29 -2.37 -52.49
CA CYS A 676 -8.26 -3.41 -53.51
C CYS A 676 -9.06 -3.00 -54.77
N GLU A 677 -10.23 -2.38 -54.56
CA GLU A 677 -11.08 -1.82 -55.62
C GLU A 677 -10.40 -0.66 -56.38
N THR A 678 -9.54 0.13 -55.71
CA THR A 678 -8.80 1.25 -56.34
C THR A 678 -7.46 0.86 -56.96
N ALA A 679 -6.97 -0.37 -56.76
CA ALA A 679 -5.71 -0.86 -57.33
C ALA A 679 -5.85 -1.53 -58.71
N SER A 680 -7.07 -1.90 -59.13
CA SER A 680 -7.31 -2.73 -60.32
C SER A 680 -7.52 -1.94 -61.61
N LEU A 681 -6.45 -1.29 -62.12
CA LEU A 681 -6.33 -0.87 -63.53
C LEU A 681 -4.91 -1.16 -64.08
N SER A 682 -4.49 -2.43 -64.06
CA SER A 682 -3.36 -2.90 -64.88
C SER A 682 -3.37 -4.42 -65.14
N SER A 683 -3.75 -4.78 -66.37
CA SER A 683 -3.29 -5.93 -67.17
C SER A 683 -3.13 -7.33 -66.52
N GLY A 684 -4.20 -8.12 -66.61
CA GLY A 684 -4.23 -9.45 -67.25
C GLY A 684 -3.17 -10.52 -66.94
N GLY A 685 -3.63 -11.65 -66.39
CA GLY A 685 -2.94 -12.95 -66.51
C GLY A 685 -3.29 -13.99 -65.43
N ALA A 686 -4.05 -15.01 -65.82
CA ALA A 686 -4.26 -16.31 -65.15
C ALA A 686 -4.99 -16.36 -63.77
N ASP A 687 -6.01 -17.23 -63.74
CA ASP A 687 -6.62 -17.95 -62.61
C ASP A 687 -6.50 -17.36 -61.18
N ASN A 688 -7.58 -16.73 -60.71
CA ASN A 688 -7.91 -16.69 -59.28
C ASN A 688 -9.43 -16.57 -59.06
N ASP A 689 -10.02 -17.55 -58.37
CA ASP A 689 -11.41 -17.57 -57.89
C ASP A 689 -11.64 -16.60 -56.69
N ASP A 690 -11.00 -15.43 -56.69
CA ASP A 690 -10.91 -14.52 -55.51
C ASP A 690 -11.83 -13.29 -55.60
N GLU A 691 -12.60 -13.13 -56.68
CA GLU A 691 -13.48 -11.97 -56.90
C GLU A 691 -14.81 -12.03 -56.11
N LEU A 692 -15.14 -13.17 -55.49
CA LEU A 692 -16.38 -13.37 -54.72
C LEU A 692 -16.21 -13.21 -53.18
N LEU A 693 -14.99 -12.95 -52.69
CA LEU A 693 -14.67 -13.00 -51.25
C LEU A 693 -14.84 -11.67 -50.50
N GLY A 694 -14.97 -10.54 -51.20
CA GLY A 694 -15.13 -9.21 -50.57
C GLY A 694 -16.38 -9.09 -49.68
N GLN A 695 -17.47 -9.79 -50.01
CA GLN A 695 -18.74 -9.72 -49.26
C GLN A 695 -18.91 -10.84 -48.22
N GLU A 696 -18.05 -11.86 -48.20
CA GLU A 696 -18.14 -13.01 -47.27
C GLU A 696 -17.51 -12.78 -45.88
N SER A 697 -16.69 -11.73 -45.71
CA SER A 697 -15.89 -11.53 -44.48
C SER A 697 -16.72 -11.10 -43.25
N ARG A 698 -17.88 -10.45 -43.47
CA ARG A 698 -18.70 -9.84 -42.41
C ARG A 698 -19.79 -10.80 -41.89
N LEU A 699 -19.43 -11.60 -40.89
CA LEU A 699 -20.36 -12.47 -40.17
C LEU A 699 -21.09 -11.70 -39.06
N GLU A 700 -22.27 -11.18 -39.37
CA GLU A 700 -23.20 -10.56 -38.41
C GLU A 700 -24.66 -10.87 -38.76
N GLY A 701 -25.58 -10.67 -37.82
CA GLY A 701 -27.01 -10.81 -38.06
C GLY A 701 -27.84 -11.09 -36.80
N TRP A 702 -29.15 -11.28 -37.01
CA TRP A 702 -30.10 -11.53 -35.92
C TRP A 702 -30.13 -13.00 -35.49
N LEU A 703 -29.84 -13.25 -34.22
CA LEU A 703 -29.91 -14.55 -33.57
C LEU A 703 -30.77 -14.45 -32.31
N SER A 704 -31.22 -15.57 -31.74
CA SER A 704 -31.99 -15.55 -30.48
C SER A 704 -31.38 -16.48 -29.43
N ILE A 705 -31.24 -15.99 -28.19
CA ILE A 705 -30.71 -16.75 -27.05
C ILE A 705 -31.80 -17.02 -26.01
N PRO A 706 -31.69 -18.08 -25.16
CA PRO A 706 -32.69 -18.37 -24.14
C PRO A 706 -32.85 -17.23 -23.12
N ASN A 707 -34.08 -16.75 -22.94
CA ASN A 707 -34.41 -15.76 -21.90
C ASN A 707 -34.63 -16.44 -20.55
N LYS A 708 -33.59 -16.43 -19.71
CA LYS A 708 -33.60 -17.07 -18.37
C LYS A 708 -34.57 -16.43 -17.36
N GLN A 709 -35.03 -15.19 -17.57
CA GLN A 709 -35.93 -14.51 -16.62
C GLN A 709 -37.35 -15.11 -16.57
N ASN A 710 -37.78 -15.84 -17.61
CA ASN A 710 -39.16 -16.31 -17.72
C ASN A 710 -39.28 -17.85 -17.73
N ILE A 711 -38.84 -18.49 -16.63
CA ILE A 711 -38.81 -19.96 -16.48
C ILE A 711 -40.17 -20.66 -16.69
N ARG A 712 -41.29 -19.92 -16.73
CA ARG A 712 -42.65 -20.44 -16.97
C ARG A 712 -43.11 -20.39 -18.43
N ARG A 713 -42.39 -19.74 -19.35
CA ARG A 713 -42.61 -19.78 -20.81
C ARG A 713 -41.27 -19.77 -21.52
N HIS A 714 -40.99 -20.78 -22.36
CA HIS A 714 -39.75 -20.93 -23.12
C HIS A 714 -39.53 -19.75 -24.10
N GLY A 715 -39.01 -18.64 -23.59
CA GLY A 715 -38.81 -17.41 -24.34
C GLY A 715 -37.42 -17.36 -24.97
N TRP A 716 -37.37 -17.06 -26.26
CA TRP A 716 -36.15 -16.67 -26.96
C TRP A 716 -36.04 -15.14 -26.96
N LYS A 717 -34.92 -14.59 -26.49
CA LYS A 717 -34.58 -13.15 -26.60
C LYS A 717 -33.81 -12.94 -27.89
N LYS A 718 -34.38 -12.18 -28.82
CA LYS A 718 -33.72 -11.79 -30.08
C LYS A 718 -32.60 -10.79 -29.77
N GLN A 719 -31.44 -10.97 -30.39
CA GLN A 719 -30.24 -10.14 -30.25
C GLN A 719 -29.54 -9.99 -31.60
N TYR A 720 -28.85 -8.86 -31.79
CA TYR A 720 -28.02 -8.63 -32.96
C TYR A 720 -26.59 -9.06 -32.65
N VAL A 721 -26.02 -9.95 -33.46
CA VAL A 721 -24.73 -10.59 -33.18
C VAL A 721 -23.72 -10.20 -34.24
N VAL A 722 -22.52 -9.81 -33.82
CA VAL A 722 -21.40 -9.39 -34.66
C VAL A 722 -20.18 -10.24 -34.32
N VAL A 723 -19.52 -10.83 -35.31
CA VAL A 723 -18.33 -11.66 -35.10
C VAL A 723 -17.10 -10.98 -35.69
N SER A 724 -16.22 -10.48 -34.83
CA SER A 724 -14.94 -9.85 -35.21
C SER A 724 -13.87 -10.90 -35.57
N SER A 725 -12.59 -10.54 -35.57
CA SER A 725 -11.49 -11.52 -35.66
C SER A 725 -11.25 -12.29 -34.36
N LYS A 726 -11.56 -11.67 -33.20
CA LYS A 726 -11.21 -12.16 -31.85
C LYS A 726 -12.41 -12.40 -30.92
N LYS A 727 -13.60 -11.88 -31.23
CA LYS A 727 -14.75 -11.84 -30.30
C LYS A 727 -16.06 -12.17 -31.03
N ILE A 728 -17.05 -12.71 -30.31
CA ILE A 728 -18.46 -12.76 -30.70
C ILE A 728 -19.22 -11.81 -29.78
N ILE A 729 -19.85 -10.78 -30.32
CA ILE A 729 -20.45 -9.68 -29.58
C ILE A 729 -21.97 -9.67 -29.81
N PHE A 730 -22.75 -9.59 -28.74
CA PHE A 730 -24.21 -9.62 -28.77
C PHE A 730 -24.78 -8.28 -28.26
N TYR A 731 -25.68 -7.67 -29.04
CA TYR A 731 -26.38 -6.42 -28.73
C TYR A 731 -27.90 -6.67 -28.61
N ASN A 732 -28.66 -5.82 -27.90
CA ASN A 732 -30.13 -5.97 -27.88
C ASN A 732 -30.76 -5.52 -29.21
N SER A 733 -30.21 -4.48 -29.83
CA SER A 733 -30.63 -3.97 -31.14
C SER A 733 -29.47 -3.72 -32.11
N GLU A 734 -29.79 -3.52 -33.39
CA GLU A 734 -28.81 -3.10 -34.41
C GLU A 734 -28.36 -1.63 -34.21
N SER A 735 -29.22 -0.76 -33.68
CA SER A 735 -28.88 0.62 -33.30
C SER A 735 -27.98 0.71 -32.06
N ASP A 736 -28.07 -0.28 -31.15
CA ASP A 736 -27.21 -0.34 -29.96
C ASP A 736 -25.74 -0.50 -30.34
N LYS A 737 -25.44 -1.13 -31.50
CA LYS A 737 -24.07 -1.33 -32.03
C LYS A 737 -23.25 -0.03 -32.06
N GLN A 738 -23.90 1.12 -32.22
CA GLN A 738 -23.26 2.44 -32.28
C GLN A 738 -23.40 3.26 -30.99
N ASN A 739 -24.39 2.95 -30.13
CA ASN A 739 -24.88 3.86 -29.08
C ASN A 739 -24.98 3.22 -27.68
N SER A 740 -24.55 1.96 -27.49
CA SER A 740 -24.70 1.25 -26.21
C SER A 740 -23.72 0.10 -26.03
N ASP A 741 -23.40 -0.20 -24.78
CA ASP A 741 -22.60 -1.36 -24.40
C ASP A 741 -23.20 -2.66 -24.91
N PRO A 742 -22.38 -3.61 -25.41
CA PRO A 742 -22.85 -4.95 -25.73
C PRO A 742 -23.37 -5.67 -24.47
N VAL A 743 -24.25 -6.64 -24.68
CA VAL A 743 -24.91 -7.39 -23.59
C VAL A 743 -24.07 -8.58 -23.14
N LEU A 744 -23.41 -9.23 -24.11
CA LEU A 744 -22.56 -10.40 -23.95
C LEU A 744 -21.41 -10.32 -24.96
N ILE A 745 -20.20 -10.61 -24.51
CA ILE A 745 -19.03 -10.83 -25.36
C ILE A 745 -18.50 -12.22 -25.04
N LEU A 746 -18.22 -13.01 -26.07
CA LEU A 746 -17.51 -14.28 -25.99
C LEU A 746 -16.16 -14.17 -26.70
N ASP A 747 -15.10 -14.52 -26.00
CA ASP A 747 -13.74 -14.52 -26.54
C ASP A 747 -13.56 -15.70 -27.47
N LEU A 748 -13.29 -15.44 -28.75
CA LEU A 748 -13.26 -16.48 -29.79
C LEU A 748 -12.16 -17.51 -29.50
N ASN A 749 -11.01 -17.07 -28.99
CA ASN A 749 -9.91 -17.92 -28.50
C ASN A 749 -10.27 -18.77 -27.26
N LYS A 750 -11.41 -18.53 -26.62
CA LYS A 750 -12.00 -19.36 -25.55
C LYS A 750 -13.20 -20.19 -26.02
N VAL A 751 -13.65 -20.03 -27.26
CA VAL A 751 -14.67 -20.91 -27.88
C VAL A 751 -13.98 -22.19 -28.36
N PHE A 752 -14.49 -23.32 -27.89
CA PHE A 752 -14.00 -24.67 -28.21
C PHE A 752 -14.61 -25.21 -29.51
N HIS A 753 -15.93 -25.05 -29.67
CA HIS A 753 -16.68 -25.69 -30.74
C HIS A 753 -18.05 -25.02 -30.99
N VAL A 754 -18.58 -25.23 -32.20
CA VAL A 754 -19.94 -24.90 -32.62
C VAL A 754 -20.55 -26.11 -33.33
N ARG A 755 -21.77 -26.51 -32.95
CA ARG A 755 -22.48 -27.64 -33.57
C ARG A 755 -23.99 -27.44 -33.60
N SER A 756 -24.67 -28.15 -34.50
CA SER A 756 -26.12 -28.33 -34.44
C SER A 756 -26.51 -29.12 -33.19
N VAL A 757 -27.70 -28.83 -32.64
CA VAL A 757 -28.24 -29.59 -31.50
C VAL A 757 -29.07 -30.78 -31.95
N THR A 758 -29.17 -31.77 -31.08
CA THR A 758 -30.08 -32.92 -31.19
C THR A 758 -31.23 -32.80 -30.19
N GLN A 759 -32.26 -33.64 -30.33
CA GLN A 759 -33.37 -33.72 -29.37
C GLN A 759 -32.92 -33.94 -27.90
N GLY A 760 -31.78 -34.60 -27.69
CA GLY A 760 -31.20 -34.82 -26.36
C GLY A 760 -30.55 -33.58 -25.75
N ASP A 761 -30.05 -32.67 -26.57
CA ASP A 761 -29.42 -31.41 -26.11
C ASP A 761 -30.48 -30.36 -25.73
N VAL A 762 -31.70 -30.43 -26.29
CA VAL A 762 -32.77 -29.43 -26.09
C VAL A 762 -34.13 -30.06 -25.73
N ILE A 763 -34.17 -30.73 -24.58
CA ILE A 763 -35.35 -31.46 -24.03
C ILE A 763 -36.65 -30.64 -23.85
N ARG A 764 -36.62 -29.31 -24.02
CA ARG A 764 -37.76 -28.39 -23.81
C ARG A 764 -38.03 -27.44 -24.99
N ALA A 765 -37.32 -27.58 -26.10
CA ALA A 765 -37.57 -26.78 -27.31
C ALA A 765 -38.70 -27.39 -28.16
N ASP A 766 -39.47 -26.56 -28.85
CA ASP A 766 -40.46 -27.02 -29.83
C ASP A 766 -39.76 -27.79 -30.95
N ALA A 767 -40.33 -28.92 -31.41
CA ALA A 767 -39.71 -29.77 -32.44
C ALA A 767 -39.39 -29.04 -33.77
N LYS A 768 -40.14 -27.98 -34.09
CA LYS A 768 -39.92 -27.08 -35.25
C LYS A 768 -38.69 -26.16 -35.10
N ASP A 769 -38.24 -25.92 -33.86
CA ASP A 769 -37.13 -25.02 -33.54
C ASP A 769 -35.80 -25.78 -33.47
N ILE A 770 -35.82 -27.07 -33.08
CA ILE A 770 -34.63 -27.91 -32.93
C ILE A 770 -33.70 -27.88 -34.16
N PRO A 771 -34.18 -28.00 -35.42
CA PRO A 771 -33.32 -27.91 -36.61
C PRO A 771 -32.66 -26.54 -36.82
N ARG A 772 -33.17 -25.49 -36.18
CA ARG A 772 -32.67 -24.11 -36.26
C ARG A 772 -31.79 -23.70 -35.08
N ILE A 773 -31.63 -24.58 -34.08
CA ILE A 773 -30.80 -24.31 -32.91
C ILE A 773 -29.38 -24.85 -33.13
N PHE A 774 -28.39 -24.13 -32.64
CA PHE A 774 -27.00 -24.57 -32.53
C PHE A 774 -26.44 -24.26 -31.14
N GLN A 775 -25.38 -24.99 -30.75
CA GLN A 775 -24.73 -24.88 -29.45
C GLN A 775 -23.30 -24.34 -29.66
N LEU A 776 -22.95 -23.31 -28.89
CA LEU A 776 -21.58 -22.85 -28.70
C LEU A 776 -21.04 -23.42 -27.38
N LEU A 777 -19.85 -24.00 -27.41
CA LEU A 777 -19.14 -24.49 -26.24
C LEU A 777 -17.89 -23.63 -26.01
N TYR A 778 -17.73 -23.05 -24.83
CA TYR A 778 -16.67 -22.05 -24.55
C TYR A 778 -16.23 -22.05 -23.08
N ALA A 779 -15.04 -21.53 -22.77
CA ALA A 779 -14.52 -21.45 -21.40
C ALA A 779 -15.21 -20.33 -20.60
N GLY A 780 -15.59 -20.60 -19.35
CA GLY A 780 -16.36 -19.67 -18.53
C GLY A 780 -15.69 -18.32 -18.23
N GLU A 781 -14.35 -18.26 -18.32
CA GLU A 781 -13.49 -17.08 -18.21
C GLU A 781 -13.56 -16.15 -19.45
N GLY A 782 -13.91 -16.67 -20.62
CA GLY A 782 -14.01 -15.92 -21.88
C GLY A 782 -15.37 -15.26 -22.09
N GLU A 783 -16.10 -14.96 -21.01
CA GLU A 783 -17.47 -14.45 -21.04
C GLU A 783 -17.57 -13.15 -20.26
N ALA A 784 -17.75 -12.03 -20.97
CA ALA A 784 -18.10 -10.75 -20.36
C ALA A 784 -19.60 -10.47 -20.55
N ARG A 785 -20.31 -10.12 -19.48
CA ARG A 785 -21.72 -9.71 -19.52
C ARG A 785 -21.89 -8.31 -18.94
N ARG A 786 -22.83 -7.56 -19.50
CA ARG A 786 -23.22 -6.25 -18.98
C ARG A 786 -23.78 -6.38 -17.55
N PRO A 787 -23.32 -5.57 -16.57
CA PRO A 787 -23.76 -5.66 -15.18
C PRO A 787 -25.28 -5.60 -14.97
N ASP A 788 -25.99 -4.75 -15.73
CA ASP A 788 -27.43 -4.48 -15.56
C ASP A 788 -28.34 -5.72 -15.78
N GLU A 789 -27.96 -6.66 -16.66
CA GLU A 789 -28.69 -7.93 -16.83
C GLU A 789 -28.04 -9.11 -16.07
N GLY A 790 -26.88 -8.89 -15.44
CA GLY A 790 -26.10 -9.90 -14.72
C GLY A 790 -26.78 -10.40 -13.44
N MET A 791 -27.64 -9.59 -12.81
CA MET A 791 -28.27 -9.91 -11.52
C MET A 791 -29.30 -11.06 -11.56
N LEU A 792 -29.67 -11.59 -12.74
CA LEU A 792 -30.82 -12.51 -12.88
C LEU A 792 -30.55 -13.79 -13.71
N THR A 793 -29.30 -14.13 -14.06
CA THR A 793 -29.03 -15.21 -15.04
C THR A 793 -28.04 -16.31 -14.62
N GLN A 794 -27.73 -16.40 -13.32
CA GLN A 794 -26.91 -17.48 -12.74
C GLN A 794 -27.52 -17.92 -11.39
N ASP A 795 -27.22 -19.15 -10.93
CA ASP A 795 -27.52 -19.65 -9.57
C ASP A 795 -26.82 -18.87 -8.44
N GLN A 796 -26.25 -17.70 -8.75
CA GLN A 796 -25.82 -16.70 -7.79
C GLN A 796 -27.03 -15.97 -7.22
N ILE A 797 -27.83 -16.69 -6.42
CA ILE A 797 -28.36 -16.06 -5.22
C ILE A 797 -27.14 -15.80 -4.33
N LYS A 798 -26.48 -14.65 -4.54
CA LYS A 798 -25.78 -13.95 -3.46
C LYS A 798 -26.85 -13.47 -2.47
N ASP A 799 -27.44 -14.43 -1.76
CA ASP A 799 -27.97 -14.19 -0.44
C ASP A 799 -26.75 -13.81 0.41
N ASP A 800 -26.44 -12.52 0.47
CA ASP A 800 -25.80 -11.92 1.65
C ASP A 800 -26.80 -11.95 2.82
N LYS A 801 -27.31 -13.15 3.10
CA LYS A 801 -27.98 -13.48 4.35
C LYS A 801 -26.88 -13.49 5.41
N PRO A 802 -26.96 -12.63 6.44
CA PRO A 802 -25.94 -12.57 7.48
C PRO A 802 -25.77 -13.95 8.11
N GLY A 803 -24.61 -14.60 7.89
CA GLY A 803 -24.31 -15.93 8.41
C GLY A 803 -23.61 -16.92 7.46
N THR A 804 -23.40 -16.59 6.18
CA THR A 804 -22.60 -17.41 5.24
C THR A 804 -21.11 -17.09 5.30
N VAL A 805 -20.24 -18.10 5.24
CA VAL A 805 -18.78 -17.93 5.24
C VAL A 805 -18.13 -18.72 4.09
N SER A 806 -17.27 -18.05 3.31
CA SER A 806 -16.59 -18.65 2.16
C SER A 806 -15.15 -19.07 2.51
N PHE A 807 -14.75 -20.31 2.19
CA PHE A 807 -13.40 -20.81 2.48
C PHE A 807 -12.97 -21.95 1.55
N LYS A 808 -11.77 -21.85 0.94
CA LYS A 808 -11.22 -22.84 -0.03
C LYS A 808 -12.26 -23.31 -1.09
N GLY A 809 -13.08 -22.39 -1.57
CA GLY A 809 -14.15 -22.64 -2.55
C GLY A 809 -15.44 -23.26 -2.01
N HIS A 810 -15.53 -23.52 -0.70
CA HIS A 810 -16.79 -23.87 -0.02
C HIS A 810 -17.57 -22.62 0.36
N GLU A 811 -18.89 -22.77 0.40
CA GLU A 811 -19.83 -21.76 0.87
C GLU A 811 -20.58 -22.36 2.07
N PHE A 812 -20.06 -22.07 3.27
CA PHE A 812 -20.54 -22.66 4.52
C PHE A 812 -21.72 -21.88 5.10
N ILE A 813 -22.75 -22.62 5.53
CA ILE A 813 -23.84 -22.15 6.39
C ILE A 813 -23.75 -22.80 7.76
N GLN A 814 -24.10 -22.05 8.81
CA GLN A 814 -24.20 -22.59 10.15
C GLN A 814 -25.44 -23.49 10.28
N ILE A 815 -25.24 -24.72 10.74
CA ILE A 815 -26.29 -25.74 10.96
C ILE A 815 -26.06 -26.40 12.31
N THR A 816 -27.14 -26.81 12.99
CA THR A 816 -27.11 -27.61 14.21
C THR A 816 -27.64 -29.02 13.95
N TYR A 817 -26.85 -30.05 14.28
CA TYR A 817 -27.25 -31.45 14.07
C TYR A 817 -27.74 -32.09 15.37
N HIS A 818 -29.03 -32.38 15.48
CA HIS A 818 -29.57 -33.11 16.64
C HIS A 818 -29.54 -34.64 16.46
N MET A 819 -29.15 -35.13 15.27
CA MET A 819 -29.04 -36.56 14.91
C MET A 819 -27.61 -36.95 14.51
N PRO A 820 -27.20 -38.24 14.65
CA PRO A 820 -25.86 -38.73 14.37
C PRO A 820 -25.22 -38.20 13.08
N THR A 821 -24.24 -37.30 13.24
CA THR A 821 -23.53 -36.61 12.17
C THR A 821 -22.09 -36.34 12.61
N ASN A 822 -21.09 -36.71 11.81
CA ASN A 822 -19.67 -36.53 12.15
C ASN A 822 -19.00 -35.45 11.29
N CYS A 823 -17.95 -34.83 11.83
CA CYS A 823 -17.13 -33.82 11.16
C CYS A 823 -16.20 -34.47 10.14
N GLU A 824 -16.21 -34.00 8.91
CA GLU A 824 -15.34 -34.54 7.84
C GLU A 824 -13.87 -34.07 7.98
N ALA A 825 -13.59 -33.04 8.80
CA ALA A 825 -12.22 -32.57 9.06
C ALA A 825 -11.53 -33.28 10.22
N CYS A 826 -12.25 -33.71 11.26
CA CYS A 826 -11.65 -34.35 12.46
C CYS A 826 -12.35 -35.64 12.92
N SER A 827 -13.34 -36.12 12.19
CA SER A 827 -14.18 -37.30 12.50
C SER A 827 -14.97 -37.27 13.82
N LYS A 828 -14.82 -36.23 14.66
CA LYS A 828 -15.58 -36.06 15.91
C LYS A 828 -17.07 -35.79 15.64
N PRO A 829 -17.99 -36.10 16.57
CA PRO A 829 -19.40 -35.76 16.46
C PRO A 829 -19.65 -34.26 16.26
N LEU A 830 -20.47 -33.91 15.25
CA LEU A 830 -21.08 -32.59 15.06
C LEU A 830 -22.45 -32.48 15.75
N TRP A 831 -22.88 -33.53 16.46
CA TRP A 831 -24.24 -33.69 16.93
C TRP A 831 -24.35 -33.91 18.43
N HIS A 832 -25.45 -33.47 19.00
CA HIS A 832 -25.89 -33.78 20.36
C HIS A 832 -27.39 -33.47 20.47
N MET A 833 -28.16 -34.29 21.19
CA MET A 833 -29.62 -34.15 21.24
C MET A 833 -30.10 -32.79 21.81
N PHE A 834 -29.51 -32.32 22.92
CA PHE A 834 -29.92 -31.05 23.55
C PHE A 834 -29.04 -29.83 23.23
N ARG A 835 -27.73 -30.00 23.02
CA ARG A 835 -26.77 -28.90 22.75
C ARG A 835 -25.73 -29.30 21.71
N PRO A 836 -26.10 -29.35 20.41
CA PRO A 836 -25.17 -29.71 19.35
C PRO A 836 -24.00 -28.72 19.25
N PRO A 837 -22.76 -29.21 19.01
CA PRO A 837 -21.61 -28.36 18.73
C PRO A 837 -21.85 -27.40 17.55
N PRO A 838 -21.24 -26.20 17.54
CA PRO A 838 -21.31 -25.30 16.39
C PRO A 838 -20.74 -25.96 15.12
N ALA A 839 -21.60 -26.19 14.14
CA ALA A 839 -21.26 -26.86 12.89
C ALA A 839 -21.59 -26.00 11.66
N LEU A 840 -20.90 -26.30 10.57
CA LEU A 840 -20.98 -25.65 9.27
C LEU A 840 -21.23 -26.73 8.20
N GLU A 841 -22.18 -26.50 7.30
CA GLU A 841 -22.42 -27.32 6.09
C GLU A 841 -22.12 -26.50 4.85
N CYS A 842 -21.35 -27.04 3.90
CA CYS A 842 -21.18 -26.40 2.59
C CYS A 842 -22.45 -26.57 1.76
N ARG A 843 -23.09 -25.48 1.34
CA ARG A 843 -24.30 -25.52 0.48
C ARG A 843 -24.10 -26.34 -0.80
N ARG A 844 -22.89 -26.34 -1.35
CA ARG A 844 -22.54 -26.91 -2.66
C ARG A 844 -22.26 -28.41 -2.59
N CYS A 845 -21.18 -28.81 -1.92
CA CYS A 845 -20.78 -30.22 -1.83
C CYS A 845 -21.20 -30.93 -0.52
N ARG A 846 -21.96 -30.26 0.35
CA ARG A 846 -22.55 -30.83 1.58
C ARG A 846 -21.55 -31.32 2.63
N ILE A 847 -20.25 -30.99 2.49
CA ILE A 847 -19.23 -31.26 3.52
C ILE A 847 -19.61 -30.61 4.85
N LYS A 848 -19.41 -31.35 5.95
CA LYS A 848 -19.81 -30.94 7.30
C LYS A 848 -18.60 -30.81 8.22
N VAL A 849 -18.40 -29.64 8.83
CA VAL A 849 -17.24 -29.36 9.71
C VAL A 849 -17.64 -28.59 10.97
N HIS A 850 -16.85 -28.70 12.05
CA HIS A 850 -17.00 -27.80 13.21
C HIS A 850 -16.60 -26.37 12.82
N ARG A 851 -17.27 -25.37 13.41
CA ARG A 851 -16.93 -23.95 13.22
C ARG A 851 -15.48 -23.64 13.61
N GLU A 852 -14.98 -24.31 14.64
CA GLU A 852 -13.62 -24.16 15.17
C GLU A 852 -12.52 -24.41 14.12
N HIS A 853 -12.69 -25.37 13.21
CA HIS A 853 -11.70 -25.67 12.16
C HIS A 853 -11.54 -24.49 11.18
N LEU A 854 -12.62 -23.74 10.95
CA LEU A 854 -12.62 -22.57 10.10
C LEU A 854 -12.03 -21.35 10.84
N GLU A 855 -12.42 -21.14 12.09
CA GLU A 855 -11.92 -20.03 12.93
C GLU A 855 -10.41 -20.15 13.22
N ARG A 856 -9.88 -21.37 13.36
CA ARG A 856 -8.43 -21.64 13.57
C ARG A 856 -7.61 -21.74 12.29
N LYS A 857 -8.23 -21.59 11.10
CA LYS A 857 -7.60 -21.79 9.78
C LYS A 857 -6.85 -23.13 9.64
N GLU A 858 -7.38 -24.22 10.20
CA GLU A 858 -6.72 -25.52 10.12
C GLU A 858 -6.67 -26.03 8.66
N GLU A 859 -5.51 -26.49 8.19
CA GLU A 859 -5.31 -26.83 6.77
C GLU A 859 -6.16 -28.03 6.31
N ASN A 860 -6.65 -28.85 7.24
CA ASN A 860 -7.34 -30.12 7.03
C ASN A 860 -8.65 -30.06 6.22
N ILE A 861 -9.20 -28.87 5.95
CA ILE A 861 -10.33 -28.72 5.02
C ILE A 861 -9.80 -28.73 3.58
N ALA A 862 -10.14 -29.78 2.82
CA ALA A 862 -9.83 -29.90 1.41
C ALA A 862 -10.65 -28.90 0.55
N PRO A 863 -10.15 -28.43 -0.62
CA PRO A 863 -10.89 -27.55 -1.51
C PRO A 863 -12.23 -28.15 -1.98
N CYS A 864 -13.20 -27.28 -2.27
CA CYS A 864 -14.53 -27.72 -2.71
C CYS A 864 -14.49 -28.37 -4.10
N LYS A 865 -14.82 -29.66 -4.17
CA LYS A 865 -14.95 -30.41 -5.44
C LYS A 865 -16.06 -29.89 -6.36
N LEU A 866 -16.98 -29.07 -5.83
CA LEU A 866 -18.03 -28.36 -6.56
C LEU A 866 -17.83 -26.83 -6.46
N HIS A 867 -16.56 -26.39 -6.38
CA HIS A 867 -16.24 -24.99 -6.60
C HIS A 867 -16.60 -24.60 -8.04
N TYR A 868 -17.12 -23.39 -8.22
CA TYR A 868 -17.32 -22.82 -9.55
C TYR A 868 -15.93 -22.44 -10.09
N ASP A 869 -15.36 -23.31 -10.90
CA ASP A 869 -14.13 -23.03 -11.64
C ASP A 869 -14.43 -22.02 -12.77
N PRO A 870 -13.78 -20.85 -12.82
CA PRO A 870 -13.85 -19.95 -13.97
C PRO A 870 -13.49 -20.66 -15.29
N ASN A 871 -12.65 -21.69 -15.23
CA ASN A 871 -12.22 -22.47 -16.40
C ASN A 871 -13.19 -23.59 -16.78
N SER A 872 -14.33 -23.73 -16.09
CA SER A 872 -15.37 -24.68 -16.47
C SER A 872 -15.96 -24.36 -17.85
N ALA A 873 -16.19 -25.39 -18.65
CA ALA A 873 -16.80 -25.25 -19.97
C ALA A 873 -18.31 -24.93 -19.82
N LYS A 874 -18.74 -23.87 -20.49
CA LYS A 874 -20.13 -23.43 -20.59
C LYS A 874 -20.69 -23.72 -21.98
N GLU A 875 -22.02 -23.78 -22.03
CA GLU A 875 -22.79 -23.87 -23.26
C GLU A 875 -23.67 -22.63 -23.45
N LEU A 876 -23.82 -22.19 -24.70
CA LEU A 876 -24.84 -21.24 -25.13
C LEU A 876 -25.62 -21.85 -26.30
N LEU A 877 -26.92 -22.05 -26.08
CA LEU A 877 -27.87 -22.39 -27.14
C LEU A 877 -28.25 -21.12 -27.91
N VAL A 878 -28.31 -21.21 -29.23
CA VAL A 878 -28.62 -20.09 -30.12
C VAL A 878 -29.58 -20.57 -31.21
N LEU A 879 -30.71 -19.88 -31.36
CA LEU A 879 -31.72 -20.11 -32.38
C LEU A 879 -31.51 -19.16 -33.56
N ALA A 880 -31.35 -19.71 -34.76
CA ALA A 880 -31.30 -18.95 -36.01
C ALA A 880 -32.72 -18.73 -36.61
N PRO A 881 -32.91 -17.77 -37.52
CA PRO A 881 -34.22 -17.51 -38.15
C PRO A 881 -34.71 -18.70 -38.99
N SER A 882 -33.83 -19.31 -39.79
CA SER A 882 -34.11 -20.50 -40.60
C SER A 882 -33.11 -21.64 -40.34
N THR A 883 -33.36 -22.82 -40.94
CA THR A 883 -32.41 -23.94 -40.95
C THR A 883 -31.16 -23.61 -41.74
N ASP A 884 -31.32 -22.86 -42.82
CA ASP A 884 -30.24 -22.53 -43.74
C ASP A 884 -29.32 -21.48 -43.11
N ASP A 885 -29.89 -20.52 -42.39
CA ASP A 885 -29.13 -19.61 -41.52
C ASP A 885 -28.34 -20.40 -40.46
N GLN A 886 -28.95 -21.40 -39.80
CA GLN A 886 -28.26 -22.21 -38.80
C GLN A 886 -27.05 -22.94 -39.40
N GLN A 887 -27.18 -23.51 -40.61
CA GLN A 887 -26.05 -24.13 -41.32
C GLN A 887 -24.97 -23.10 -41.70
N GLN A 888 -25.36 -21.93 -42.22
CA GLN A 888 -24.41 -20.85 -42.54
C GLN A 888 -23.66 -20.34 -41.30
N TRP A 889 -24.37 -20.14 -40.19
CA TRP A 889 -23.78 -19.72 -38.92
C TRP A 889 -22.80 -20.76 -38.37
N ILE A 890 -23.18 -22.06 -38.34
CA ILE A 890 -22.27 -23.15 -37.92
C ILE A 890 -21.05 -23.19 -38.84
N GLN A 891 -21.21 -23.12 -40.16
CA GLN A 891 -20.11 -23.23 -41.11
C GLN A 891 -19.14 -22.04 -41.01
N ARG A 892 -19.66 -20.81 -40.96
CA ARG A 892 -18.85 -19.58 -40.89
C ARG A 892 -18.21 -19.39 -39.51
N LEU A 893 -18.93 -19.65 -38.41
CA LEU A 893 -18.33 -19.69 -37.06
C LEU A 893 -17.30 -20.82 -36.96
N GLY A 894 -17.58 -22.00 -37.52
CA GLY A 894 -16.65 -23.13 -37.54
C GLY A 894 -15.32 -22.77 -38.19
N LYS A 895 -15.35 -22.14 -39.38
CA LYS A 895 -14.15 -21.59 -40.05
C LYS A 895 -13.42 -20.55 -39.18
N LYS A 896 -14.14 -19.63 -38.52
CA LYS A 896 -13.53 -18.62 -37.62
C LYS A 896 -12.91 -19.23 -36.36
N ILE A 897 -13.58 -20.19 -35.72
CA ILE A 897 -13.09 -20.92 -34.53
C ILE A 897 -11.88 -21.81 -34.89
N GLN A 898 -11.81 -22.36 -36.11
CA GLN A 898 -10.63 -23.09 -36.59
C GLN A 898 -9.42 -22.17 -36.81
N LYS A 899 -9.63 -20.92 -37.25
CA LYS A 899 -8.54 -19.95 -37.49
C LYS A 899 -8.07 -19.20 -36.25
N CYS A 900 -8.99 -18.86 -35.34
CA CYS A 900 -8.73 -17.94 -34.22
C CYS A 900 -9.29 -18.44 -32.87
N GLY A 901 -9.82 -19.66 -32.82
CA GLY A 901 -10.40 -20.25 -31.62
C GLY A 901 -9.40 -21.00 -30.73
N TYR A 902 -9.91 -21.66 -29.68
CA TYR A 902 -9.08 -22.28 -28.64
C TYR A 902 -8.03 -23.27 -29.16
N LYS A 903 -8.35 -23.99 -30.26
CA LYS A 903 -7.43 -24.94 -30.91
C LYS A 903 -6.38 -24.29 -31.84
N ALA A 904 -6.55 -23.03 -32.21
CA ALA A 904 -5.60 -22.31 -33.07
C ALA A 904 -4.41 -21.76 -32.26
N ASN A 905 -4.69 -21.18 -31.08
CA ASN A 905 -3.65 -20.59 -30.22
C ASN A 905 -2.84 -21.63 -29.41
N SER A 906 -3.29 -22.89 -29.33
CA SER A 906 -2.61 -23.95 -28.57
C SER A 906 -1.49 -24.66 -29.35
N GLY A 907 -1.16 -24.19 -30.56
CA GLY A 907 -0.09 -24.76 -31.41
C GLY A 907 1.32 -24.22 -31.16
N ILE A 908 1.51 -23.24 -30.27
CA ILE A 908 2.81 -22.56 -30.07
C ILE A 908 3.65 -23.20 -28.94
N ASP A 909 3.03 -23.83 -27.95
CA ASP A 909 3.74 -24.53 -26.86
C ASP A 909 3.53 -26.05 -26.91
N GLY A 910 4.65 -26.79 -26.91
CA GLY A 910 4.66 -28.23 -27.06
C GLY A 910 4.23 -28.99 -25.80
N ALA A 911 2.99 -29.46 -25.75
CA ALA A 911 2.54 -30.50 -24.81
C ALA A 911 1.73 -31.59 -25.53
N LYS A 912 2.10 -32.86 -25.30
CA LYS A 912 1.43 -34.02 -25.90
C LYS A 912 0.18 -34.44 -25.10
N VAL A 913 -0.71 -35.16 -25.80
CA VAL A 913 -1.73 -36.11 -25.29
C VAL A 913 -3.08 -35.51 -24.83
N SER A 914 -4.13 -35.83 -25.60
CA SER A 914 -5.22 -36.67 -25.07
C SER A 914 -5.80 -37.57 -26.17
N PRO A 915 -6.06 -38.88 -25.92
CA PRO A 915 -6.34 -39.84 -26.99
C PRO A 915 -7.81 -40.27 -27.05
N ARG A 916 -8.46 -40.07 -28.21
CA ARG A 916 -9.52 -40.94 -28.75
C ARG A 916 -10.02 -40.40 -30.09
N GLU A 917 -9.52 -40.97 -31.18
CA GLU A 917 -10.35 -41.40 -32.31
C GLU A 917 -9.47 -42.26 -33.23
N SER A 918 -9.90 -43.50 -33.45
CA SER A 918 -9.25 -44.44 -34.35
C SER A 918 -10.32 -45.21 -35.11
N THR A 919 -9.94 -45.66 -36.30
CA THR A 919 -10.74 -46.51 -37.20
C THR A 919 -12.00 -45.90 -37.80
N ARG A 920 -11.84 -45.27 -38.97
CA ARG A 920 -12.30 -45.94 -40.21
C ARG A 920 -11.48 -45.52 -41.42
N SER A 921 -10.92 -46.52 -42.09
CA SER A 921 -10.04 -46.40 -43.24
C SER A 921 -10.77 -46.76 -44.54
N SER A 922 -10.48 -46.05 -45.64
CA SER A 922 -10.36 -46.70 -46.94
C SER A 922 -9.46 -45.87 -47.87
N LEU A 923 -8.20 -46.30 -47.98
CA LEU A 923 -7.25 -45.83 -48.99
C LEU A 923 -7.52 -46.58 -50.31
N LYS A 924 -7.36 -45.92 -51.46
CA LYS A 924 -7.03 -46.59 -52.73
C LYS A 924 -5.77 -45.96 -53.32
N GLN A 925 -4.77 -46.80 -53.57
CA GLN A 925 -3.51 -46.45 -54.24
C GLN A 925 -3.63 -46.71 -55.75
N TYR A 926 -2.91 -45.91 -56.54
CA TYR A 926 -2.16 -46.24 -57.77
C TYR A 926 -1.54 -44.91 -58.24
N ALA A 927 -0.30 -44.74 -58.70
CA ALA A 927 0.99 -45.44 -58.67
C ALA A 927 2.00 -44.46 -59.34
N MET A 928 3.31 -44.67 -59.20
CA MET A 928 4.33 -43.71 -59.67
C MET A 928 4.73 -43.81 -61.16
N ALA A 929 5.05 -42.66 -61.76
CA ALA A 929 6.08 -42.44 -62.80
C ALA A 929 6.28 -40.90 -62.95
N GLN A 930 7.44 -40.30 -63.28
CA GLN A 930 8.82 -40.79 -63.44
C GLN A 930 9.80 -39.60 -63.29
N GLN A 931 11.09 -39.86 -63.04
CA GLN A 931 12.13 -38.83 -62.97
C GLN A 931 12.50 -38.26 -64.37
N ARG A 932 13.00 -37.00 -64.44
CA ARG A 932 14.43 -36.69 -64.73
C ARG A 932 14.72 -35.19 -64.85
N SER A 933 15.87 -34.80 -64.32
CA SER A 933 16.53 -33.49 -64.50
C SER A 933 17.37 -33.47 -65.79
N ALA A 934 17.62 -32.28 -66.37
CA ALA A 934 18.95 -31.94 -66.96
C ALA A 934 19.10 -30.44 -67.34
N THR A 935 20.28 -29.90 -66.99
CA THR A 935 21.12 -28.92 -67.71
C THR A 935 20.66 -27.49 -68.05
N LEU A 936 21.46 -26.54 -67.53
CA LEU A 936 21.76 -25.20 -68.09
C LEU A 936 22.42 -25.31 -69.50
N PRO A 937 22.57 -24.19 -70.22
CA PRO A 937 23.88 -23.51 -70.13
C PRO A 937 23.76 -21.99 -69.94
N ALA A 938 24.83 -21.40 -69.41
CA ALA A 938 25.00 -19.95 -69.33
C ALA A 938 25.51 -19.37 -70.64
N ASN A 939 25.23 -18.09 -70.92
CA ASN A 939 26.15 -17.28 -71.70
C ASN A 939 26.13 -15.80 -71.28
N THR A 940 27.33 -15.22 -71.25
CA THR A 940 27.60 -13.83 -70.84
C THR A 940 27.33 -12.82 -71.95
N SER A 941 26.89 -11.62 -71.59
CA SER A 941 27.32 -10.37 -72.24
C SER A 941 27.11 -9.17 -71.31
N ALA A 942 28.12 -8.30 -71.24
CA ALA A 942 28.07 -7.03 -70.53
C ALA A 942 27.79 -5.87 -71.52
N ILE A 943 27.90 -4.63 -71.04
CA ILE A 943 27.63 -3.35 -71.74
C ILE A 943 26.12 -3.03 -71.80
N GLY A 944 25.63 -1.86 -71.39
CA GLY A 944 26.32 -0.72 -70.76
C GLY A 944 25.72 0.63 -71.14
N LYS A 945 24.84 1.17 -70.30
CA LYS A 945 24.59 2.60 -70.08
C LYS A 945 23.67 2.78 -68.87
#